data_AF-H8X8K5-F1
#
_entry.id   AF-H8X8K5-F1
#
_cell.length_a   1.000
_cell.length_b   1.000
_cell.length_c   1.000
_cell.angle_alpha   90.00
_cell.angle_beta   90.00
_cell.angle_gamma   90.00
#
_symmetry.space_group_name_H-M   'P 1'
#
loop_
_entity.id
_entity.type
_entity.pdbx_description
1 polymer ?
#
loop_
_entity_poly.entity_id
_entity_poly.type
_entity_poly.pdbx_seq_one_letter_code
_entity_poly.pdbx_strand_id
1 'polypeptide(L)'
;MVKSGIRWFRSISRRFLIIVVIVLLAIFPIHLLFRNADKGLPLLGLISSKKPLLPKTSSITNDKNSLPQAHLHNHNSQQLLVFPQNFKDEATYKQLFPVDNKQVINYSGNNSALTFDQLKHATIPHRIHLFNSFSKSKQCSQSMQSLDLTISENFIFDADFKSMVEILQQQLKTDDAFKHLDGFFQGKLPTMLEKNTIGKHFYKFAGTSVWLKEYGVHLMVSRVLFSRRGLKWNPQISLLYAQVYDVNWQELINVELVVPVMDTDGVTRINQNLKFPRFLPIPYYFDYHYTKRRWYGPEDTRIMLIENEMQKEEPVIIFNAHQRNIHNYTVVDEDKSMQINFEFHRAMFIGWPFRYQLGKVNTDGISDSRFDNVKFTRVKELRIAKKNRKGVEKNWTPFIIPKDRDPKFPGDKYIYLIYQWDNLEVLKCELQFFQNSEDESKCQFVYKAKKSKKQGKVGPIRGGTEMIPYGSIDPTYKDKNVWIGFLRAHIKHCGCGRSMYRPNFYIFTKSETSDEFQVQYLSSSISFSIPVSGWRKHEVQCAARDPNVLIPNGISSWEYDPVTKQDVLGLTLSVADENNSILYIYGLKGMVKDLLNQQELAQVATGGVDGVDGNNELLMKCVLDASIEFCKAYGDEQTKLGVTEEVLKKLEEEKKKLEEEKKNAVEENKKLEEGVKKQEEAKQ
;
A
#
# COMPACT_ATOMS: atom_id res chain seq x y z
N MET A 1 37.28 -38.44 47.23
CA MET A 1 37.15 -37.50 46.09
C MET A 1 36.02 -36.45 46.22
N VAL A 2 35.31 -36.33 47.36
CA VAL A 2 34.14 -35.42 47.48
C VAL A 2 34.44 -34.08 48.18
N LYS A 3 35.57 -33.94 48.89
CA LYS A 3 35.97 -32.68 49.57
C LYS A 3 36.63 -31.62 48.66
N SER A 4 37.02 -31.97 47.43
CA SER A 4 37.69 -31.04 46.50
C SER A 4 36.70 -30.20 45.67
N GLY A 5 35.57 -30.79 45.25
CA GLY A 5 34.56 -30.10 44.42
C GLY A 5 33.82 -28.96 45.12
N ILE A 6 33.60 -29.06 46.43
CA ILE A 6 32.88 -28.04 47.23
C ILE A 6 33.73 -26.77 47.42
N ARG A 7 35.07 -26.91 47.50
CA ARG A 7 35.99 -25.76 47.58
C ARG A 7 36.10 -25.01 46.25
N TRP A 8 36.04 -25.72 45.14
CA TRP A 8 36.08 -25.13 43.80
C TRP A 8 34.80 -24.34 43.47
N PHE A 9 33.62 -24.88 43.81
CA PHE A 9 32.34 -24.21 43.58
C PHE A 9 32.16 -22.93 44.41
N ARG A 10 32.65 -22.92 45.67
CA ARG A 10 32.65 -21.71 46.52
C ARG A 10 33.58 -20.61 46.00
N SER A 11 34.67 -20.96 45.30
CA SER A 11 35.59 -19.98 44.70
C SER A 11 34.97 -19.27 43.49
N ILE A 12 34.25 -20.01 42.65
CA ILE A 12 33.58 -19.46 41.46
C ILE A 12 32.38 -18.58 41.86
N SER A 13 31.56 -19.03 42.82
CA SER A 13 30.45 -18.25 43.38
C SER A 13 30.94 -16.92 43.96
N ARG A 14 32.06 -16.91 44.68
CA ARG A 14 32.62 -15.69 45.28
C ARG A 14 33.16 -14.72 44.24
N ARG A 15 33.79 -15.22 43.16
CA ARG A 15 34.25 -14.38 42.03
C ARG A 15 33.07 -13.79 41.25
N PHE A 16 32.00 -14.55 41.05
CA PHE A 16 30.80 -14.05 40.37
C PHE A 16 30.09 -12.95 41.19
N LEU A 17 29.99 -13.13 42.51
CA LEU A 17 29.41 -12.12 43.41
C LEU A 17 30.22 -10.81 43.40
N ILE A 18 31.55 -10.90 43.39
CA ILE A 18 32.43 -9.72 43.30
C ILE A 18 32.23 -8.98 41.99
N ILE A 19 32.12 -9.69 40.85
CA ILE A 19 31.88 -9.09 39.54
C ILE A 19 30.51 -8.38 39.51
N VAL A 20 29.46 -9.01 40.06
CA VAL A 20 28.12 -8.40 40.12
C VAL A 20 28.12 -7.13 41.00
N VAL A 21 28.83 -7.14 42.12
CA VAL A 21 28.96 -5.94 42.98
C VAL A 21 29.75 -4.83 42.27
N ILE A 22 30.82 -5.15 41.56
CA ILE A 22 31.59 -4.17 40.76
C ILE A 22 30.72 -3.56 39.65
N VAL A 23 29.93 -4.39 38.96
CA VAL A 23 29.02 -3.92 37.90
C VAL A 23 27.91 -3.03 38.47
N LEU A 24 27.35 -3.38 39.63
CA LEU A 24 26.34 -2.55 40.30
C LEU A 24 26.93 -1.22 40.79
N LEU A 25 28.15 -1.22 41.34
CA LEU A 25 28.86 -0.01 41.76
C LEU A 25 29.30 0.87 40.58
N ALA A 26 29.52 0.29 39.40
CA ALA A 26 29.82 1.05 38.18
C ALA A 26 28.57 1.65 37.51
N ILE A 27 27.42 0.97 37.58
CA ILE A 27 26.18 1.40 36.92
C ILE A 27 25.39 2.41 37.79
N PHE A 28 25.45 2.29 39.11
CA PHE A 28 24.67 3.15 40.02
C PHE A 28 25.04 4.66 39.93
N PRO A 29 26.30 5.08 39.79
CA PRO A 29 26.66 6.48 39.59
C PRO A 29 26.21 7.02 38.22
N ILE A 30 26.24 6.19 37.18
CA ILE A 30 25.79 6.54 35.83
C ILE A 30 24.28 6.79 35.83
N HIS A 31 23.51 5.95 36.52
CA HIS A 31 22.06 6.12 36.63
C HIS A 31 21.67 7.36 37.46
N LEU A 32 22.49 7.78 38.43
CA LEU A 32 22.30 9.02 39.19
C LEU A 32 22.65 10.27 38.37
N LEU A 33 23.66 10.21 37.50
CA LEU A 33 24.02 11.29 36.57
C LEU A 33 22.95 11.55 35.50
N PHE A 34 22.29 10.50 34.99
CA PHE A 34 21.20 10.65 34.01
C PHE A 34 19.85 11.07 34.60
N ARG A 35 19.68 11.07 35.92
CA ARG A 35 18.41 11.45 36.57
C ARG A 35 18.33 12.96 36.91
N ASN A 36 19.45 13.67 36.88
CA ASN A 36 19.54 15.09 37.25
C ASN A 36 19.82 16.04 36.08
N ALA A 37 19.83 15.57 34.82
CA ALA A 37 20.12 16.39 33.64
C ALA A 37 18.88 16.93 32.90
N ASP A 38 17.72 17.03 33.58
CA ASP A 38 16.49 17.66 33.06
C ASP A 38 16.19 18.97 33.80
N LYS A 39 17.10 19.95 33.76
CA LYS A 39 16.81 21.38 34.03
C LYS A 39 17.74 22.23 33.16
N GLY A 40 17.19 22.83 32.10
CA GLY A 40 17.94 23.49 31.03
C GLY A 40 18.45 24.91 31.35
N LEU A 41 19.22 25.46 30.40
CA LEU A 41 19.31 26.89 30.03
C LEU A 41 20.10 27.00 28.67
N PRO A 42 20.04 28.14 27.93
CA PRO A 42 19.92 28.21 26.48
C PRO A 42 21.03 29.07 25.78
N LEU A 43 20.88 29.31 24.47
CA LEU A 43 21.70 30.14 23.53
C LEU A 43 23.00 29.47 23.02
N LEU A 44 23.42 29.55 21.75
CA LEU A 44 23.12 30.28 20.50
C LEU A 44 23.58 29.32 19.36
N GLY A 45 22.92 29.11 18.23
CA GLY A 45 22.71 30.07 17.13
C GLY A 45 23.71 29.81 15.98
N LEU A 46 23.19 29.60 14.76
CA LEU A 46 23.87 29.51 13.44
C LEU A 46 24.33 28.13 12.94
N ILE A 47 23.39 27.32 12.42
CA ILE A 47 23.54 26.67 11.09
C ILE A 47 22.15 26.68 10.43
N SER A 48 22.02 27.44 9.35
CA SER A 48 20.83 27.53 8.50
C SER A 48 20.73 26.28 7.64
N SER A 49 19.76 25.40 7.91
CA SER A 49 19.27 24.45 6.92
C SER A 49 17.92 24.96 6.42
N LYS A 50 17.83 25.19 5.10
CA LYS A 50 16.59 25.56 4.43
C LYS A 50 15.58 24.44 4.63
N LYS A 51 14.62 24.66 5.52
CA LYS A 51 13.36 23.90 5.57
C LYS A 51 12.59 24.18 4.27
N PRO A 52 11.92 23.18 3.67
CA PRO A 52 10.97 23.45 2.59
C PRO A 52 9.83 24.32 3.13
N LEU A 53 9.55 25.41 2.43
CA LEU A 53 8.47 26.33 2.75
C LEU A 53 7.12 25.62 2.61
N LEU A 54 6.37 25.57 3.71
CA LEU A 54 4.93 25.38 3.70
C LEU A 54 4.29 26.51 2.85
N PRO A 55 3.38 26.21 1.91
CA PRO A 55 2.59 27.23 1.26
C PRO A 55 1.75 27.97 2.30
N LYS A 56 1.85 29.30 2.31
CA LYS A 56 0.99 30.17 3.10
C LYS A 56 -0.44 30.04 2.62
N THR A 57 -1.35 29.85 3.57
CA THR A 57 -2.79 30.07 3.43
C THR A 57 -3.06 31.41 2.74
N SER A 58 -3.55 31.36 1.50
CA SER A 58 -4.11 32.51 0.81
C SER A 58 -5.50 32.79 1.35
N SER A 59 -5.68 34.02 1.83
CA SER A 59 -6.96 34.61 2.20
C SER A 59 -7.93 34.60 1.02
N ILE A 60 -9.11 34.04 1.23
CA ILE A 60 -10.23 34.05 0.27
C ILE A 60 -10.73 35.49 0.11
N THR A 61 -10.56 36.07 -1.08
CA THR A 61 -11.31 37.23 -1.53
C THR A 61 -12.65 36.76 -2.10
N ASN A 62 -13.75 37.27 -1.54
CA ASN A 62 -15.11 36.97 -1.96
C ASN A 62 -15.42 37.58 -3.33
N ASP A 63 -15.36 36.78 -4.39
CA ASP A 63 -16.03 37.11 -5.65
C ASP A 63 -17.42 36.46 -5.69
N LYS A 64 -18.43 37.32 -5.52
CA LYS A 64 -19.84 36.99 -5.72
C LYS A 64 -20.10 36.96 -7.23
N ASN A 65 -20.13 35.76 -7.83
CA ASN A 65 -20.99 35.38 -8.98
C ASN A 65 -20.60 34.01 -9.53
N SER A 66 -21.01 32.94 -8.85
CA SER A 66 -21.18 31.60 -9.42
C SER A 66 -22.26 30.86 -8.64
N LEU A 67 -23.13 30.12 -9.33
CA LEU A 67 -24.11 29.24 -8.68
C LEU A 67 -23.36 28.27 -7.75
N PRO A 68 -23.89 27.92 -6.56
CA PRO A 68 -23.20 27.05 -5.64
C PRO A 68 -23.13 25.64 -6.24
N GLN A 69 -21.97 25.29 -6.78
CA GLN A 69 -21.59 23.89 -6.98
C GLN A 69 -21.62 23.25 -5.58
N ALA A 70 -22.43 22.20 -5.41
CA ALA A 70 -22.52 21.45 -4.16
C ALA A 70 -21.22 20.65 -3.95
N HIS A 71 -20.13 21.35 -3.64
CA HIS A 71 -18.88 20.74 -3.21
C HIS A 71 -19.10 20.18 -1.81
N LEU A 72 -18.82 18.87 -1.65
CA LEU A 72 -18.85 18.16 -0.38
C LEU A 72 -17.74 18.72 0.52
N HIS A 73 -18.00 19.81 1.23
CA HIS A 73 -17.08 20.35 2.21
C HIS A 73 -17.63 20.10 3.61
N ASN A 74 -16.98 19.24 4.38
CA ASN A 74 -17.29 19.07 5.80
C ASN A 74 -16.27 19.83 6.67
N HIS A 75 -16.55 21.11 6.91
CA HIS A 75 -15.77 21.92 7.86
C HIS A 75 -16.37 21.93 9.27
N ASN A 76 -17.49 21.23 9.51
CA ASN A 76 -18.25 21.27 10.77
C ASN A 76 -18.33 19.92 11.46
N SER A 77 -18.56 19.93 12.78
CA SER A 77 -18.76 18.73 13.62
C SER A 77 -20.06 17.97 13.34
N GLN A 78 -20.89 18.44 12.41
CA GLN A 78 -22.19 17.85 12.09
C GLN A 78 -22.03 16.63 11.18
N GLN A 79 -22.81 15.58 11.41
CA GLN A 79 -22.75 14.37 10.61
C GLN A 79 -23.33 14.61 9.21
N LEU A 80 -22.60 14.18 8.18
CA LEU A 80 -23.03 14.32 6.79
C LEU A 80 -23.70 13.02 6.31
N LEU A 81 -24.85 13.11 5.62
CA LEU A 81 -25.52 11.99 4.96
C LEU A 81 -25.63 12.28 3.46
N VAL A 82 -25.04 11.42 2.63
CA VAL A 82 -24.98 11.60 1.17
C VAL A 82 -25.83 10.53 0.48
N PHE A 83 -26.85 10.98 -0.23
CA PHE A 83 -27.60 10.16 -1.17
C PHE A 83 -26.90 10.13 -2.53
N PRO A 84 -26.90 8.98 -3.23
CA PRO A 84 -26.33 8.89 -4.56
C PRO A 84 -27.15 9.71 -5.56
N GLN A 85 -26.52 10.03 -6.68
CA GLN A 85 -27.15 10.71 -7.80
C GLN A 85 -28.39 9.93 -8.26
N ASN A 86 -29.49 10.67 -8.50
CA ASN A 86 -30.78 10.11 -8.92
C ASN A 86 -31.40 9.10 -7.94
N PHE A 87 -31.13 9.23 -6.63
CA PHE A 87 -31.77 8.39 -5.61
C PHE A 87 -33.29 8.54 -5.66
N LYS A 88 -33.98 7.41 -5.83
CA LYS A 88 -35.44 7.34 -5.81
C LYS A 88 -35.92 7.14 -4.37
N ASP A 89 -37.13 7.62 -4.07
CA ASP A 89 -37.82 7.37 -2.81
C ASP A 89 -37.13 7.96 -1.55
N GLU A 90 -36.39 9.06 -1.71
CA GLU A 90 -35.74 9.77 -0.60
C GLU A 90 -36.72 10.12 0.53
N ALA A 91 -37.94 10.56 0.20
CA ALA A 91 -38.97 10.89 1.18
C ALA A 91 -39.36 9.67 2.03
N THR A 92 -39.58 8.52 1.39
CA THR A 92 -39.89 7.25 2.05
C THR A 92 -38.70 6.77 2.88
N TYR A 93 -37.48 6.90 2.36
CA TYR A 93 -36.27 6.53 3.09
C TYR A 93 -36.10 7.35 4.37
N LYS A 94 -36.29 8.68 4.29
CA LYS A 94 -36.21 9.58 5.46
C LYS A 94 -37.28 9.31 6.52
N GLN A 95 -38.42 8.73 6.15
CA GLN A 95 -39.43 8.29 7.11
C GLN A 95 -39.01 7.04 7.88
N LEU A 96 -38.29 6.12 7.22
CA LEU A 96 -37.81 4.87 7.82
C LEU A 96 -36.52 5.05 8.62
N PHE A 97 -35.66 5.99 8.21
CA PHE A 97 -34.36 6.23 8.79
C PHE A 97 -34.27 7.69 9.28
N PRO A 98 -34.25 7.93 10.60
CA PRO A 98 -34.13 9.28 11.14
C PRO A 98 -32.89 10.00 10.62
N VAL A 99 -33.10 11.18 10.04
CA VAL A 99 -32.04 12.07 9.53
C VAL A 99 -31.86 13.31 10.40
N ASP A 100 -32.52 13.37 11.56
CA ASP A 100 -32.43 14.48 12.49
C ASP A 100 -30.98 14.73 12.92
N ASN A 101 -30.59 16.00 12.98
CA ASN A 101 -29.24 16.47 13.28
C ASN A 101 -28.16 16.12 12.22
N LYS A 102 -28.53 15.57 11.06
CA LYS A 102 -27.60 15.34 9.93
C LYS A 102 -27.72 16.42 8.86
N GLN A 103 -26.59 16.80 8.27
CA GLN A 103 -26.59 17.55 7.03
C GLN A 103 -26.84 16.58 5.88
N VAL A 104 -27.97 16.71 5.19
CA VAL A 104 -28.34 15.83 4.07
C VAL A 104 -27.90 16.45 2.76
N ILE A 105 -27.17 15.70 1.95
CA ILE A 105 -26.75 16.09 0.60
C ILE A 105 -27.27 15.06 -0.40
N ASN A 106 -27.96 15.55 -1.42
CA ASN A 106 -28.29 14.77 -2.62
C ASN A 106 -27.24 15.11 -3.68
N TYR A 107 -26.37 14.15 -3.97
CA TYR A 107 -25.31 14.42 -4.93
C TYR A 107 -25.90 14.67 -6.32
N SER A 108 -25.58 15.82 -6.89
CA SER A 108 -25.98 16.25 -8.23
C SER A 108 -24.80 16.80 -9.04
N GLY A 109 -23.57 16.57 -8.56
CA GLY A 109 -22.33 17.03 -9.17
C GLY A 109 -21.93 16.25 -10.41
N ASN A 110 -20.75 16.58 -10.95
CA ASN A 110 -20.19 15.95 -12.14
C ASN A 110 -19.78 14.48 -11.86
N ASN A 111 -19.89 13.62 -12.85
CA ASN A 111 -19.40 12.24 -12.77
C ASN A 111 -17.88 12.14 -12.90
N SER A 112 -17.18 13.19 -13.30
CA SER A 112 -15.72 13.21 -13.38
C SER A 112 -15.08 13.52 -12.03
N ALA A 113 -13.97 12.83 -11.74
CA ALA A 113 -13.10 13.12 -10.59
C ALA A 113 -12.17 14.32 -10.82
N LEU A 114 -12.19 14.93 -12.00
CA LEU A 114 -11.27 15.98 -12.40
C LEU A 114 -11.77 17.37 -11.97
N THR A 115 -10.91 18.16 -11.34
CA THR A 115 -11.17 19.56 -11.01
C THR A 115 -10.37 20.53 -11.86
N PHE A 116 -10.87 21.77 -11.94
CA PHE A 116 -10.14 22.86 -12.57
C PHE A 116 -8.83 23.20 -11.84
N ASP A 117 -8.78 23.03 -10.52
CA ASP A 117 -7.57 23.26 -9.73
C ASP A 117 -6.51 22.20 -10.04
N GLN A 118 -6.90 20.93 -10.22
CA GLN A 118 -5.99 19.87 -10.67
C GLN A 118 -5.37 20.19 -12.03
N LEU A 119 -6.16 20.72 -12.98
CA LEU A 119 -5.65 21.15 -14.30
C LEU A 119 -4.65 22.31 -14.22
N LYS A 120 -4.63 23.06 -13.11
CA LYS A 120 -3.76 24.21 -12.88
C LYS A 120 -2.55 23.92 -12.00
N HIS A 121 -2.40 22.70 -11.50
CA HIS A 121 -1.25 22.36 -10.68
C HIS A 121 0.07 22.67 -11.40
N ALA A 122 1.07 23.11 -10.65
CA ALA A 122 2.42 23.24 -11.17
C ALA A 122 2.91 21.86 -11.63
N THR A 123 3.46 21.81 -12.84
CA THR A 123 3.97 20.57 -13.43
C THR A 123 5.45 20.68 -13.76
N ILE A 124 6.11 19.53 -13.75
CA ILE A 124 7.49 19.38 -14.17
C ILE A 124 7.61 18.25 -15.19
N PRO A 125 8.52 18.38 -16.18
CA PRO A 125 8.86 17.25 -17.03
C PRO A 125 9.66 16.22 -16.22
N HIS A 126 9.33 14.95 -16.40
CA HIS A 126 9.98 13.81 -15.75
C HIS A 126 10.33 12.75 -16.78
N ARG A 127 11.62 12.62 -17.06
CA ARG A 127 12.13 11.69 -18.08
C ARG A 127 12.03 10.24 -17.63
N ILE A 128 11.49 9.39 -18.50
CA ILE A 128 11.49 7.94 -18.37
C ILE A 128 12.14 7.28 -19.58
N HIS A 129 12.69 6.09 -19.39
CA HIS A 129 13.17 5.24 -20.48
C HIS A 129 12.16 4.11 -20.72
N LEU A 130 11.59 4.07 -21.92
CA LEU A 130 10.59 3.12 -22.33
C LEU A 130 11.18 2.13 -23.34
N PHE A 131 10.94 0.84 -23.15
CA PHE A 131 11.42 -0.22 -24.02
C PHE A 131 10.23 -0.87 -24.73
N ASN A 132 10.39 -1.20 -26.02
CA ASN A 132 9.38 -1.91 -26.81
C ASN A 132 9.70 -3.39 -27.02
N SER A 133 8.66 -4.20 -27.26
CA SER A 133 8.78 -5.66 -27.47
C SER A 133 8.99 -6.08 -28.93
N PHE A 134 8.81 -5.16 -29.89
CA PHE A 134 8.82 -5.45 -31.33
C PHE A 134 10.17 -5.17 -32.01
N SER A 135 11.14 -4.57 -31.31
CA SER A 135 12.52 -4.45 -31.80
C SER A 135 13.15 -5.84 -31.93
N LYS A 136 13.67 -6.14 -33.13
CA LYS A 136 14.33 -7.42 -33.45
C LYS A 136 15.79 -7.46 -32.98
N SER A 137 16.35 -6.33 -32.58
CA SER A 137 17.75 -6.22 -32.19
C SER A 137 17.98 -6.70 -30.78
N LYS A 138 19.08 -7.45 -30.57
CA LYS A 138 19.52 -7.86 -29.23
C LYS A 138 20.10 -6.70 -28.41
N GLN A 139 20.35 -5.54 -29.02
CA GLN A 139 20.87 -4.36 -28.34
C GLN A 139 19.72 -3.55 -27.73
N CYS A 140 19.73 -3.40 -26.40
CA CYS A 140 18.69 -2.68 -25.67
C CYS A 140 18.54 -1.21 -26.07
N SER A 141 19.61 -0.58 -26.55
CA SER A 141 19.58 0.80 -27.05
C SER A 141 18.65 0.98 -28.26
N GLN A 142 18.40 -0.07 -29.04
CA GLN A 142 17.55 0.00 -30.23
C GLN A 142 16.06 -0.22 -29.93
N SER A 143 15.73 -0.75 -28.75
CA SER A 143 14.34 -0.86 -28.28
C SER A 143 13.97 0.25 -27.28
N MET A 144 14.97 0.99 -26.78
CA MET A 144 14.80 2.07 -25.83
C MET A 144 14.47 3.39 -26.53
N GLN A 145 13.48 4.10 -26.00
CA GLN A 145 13.24 5.51 -26.28
C GLN A 145 13.10 6.28 -24.96
N SER A 146 13.45 7.57 -24.98
CA SER A 146 13.24 8.45 -23.83
C SER A 146 11.99 9.28 -24.06
N LEU A 147 11.14 9.35 -23.03
CA LEU A 147 9.89 10.11 -23.04
C LEU A 147 9.85 11.00 -21.80
N ASP A 148 9.31 12.21 -21.93
CA ASP A 148 9.12 13.11 -20.81
C ASP A 148 7.65 13.05 -20.38
N LEU A 149 7.40 12.52 -19.18
CA LEU A 149 6.09 12.60 -18.52
C LEU A 149 5.91 14.02 -18.00
N THR A 150 4.70 14.58 -18.09
CA THR A 150 4.37 15.80 -17.35
C THR A 150 3.74 15.38 -16.03
N ILE A 151 4.36 15.72 -14.89
CA ILE A 151 3.88 15.29 -13.57
C ILE A 151 3.70 16.47 -12.61
N SER A 152 2.81 16.34 -11.64
CA SER A 152 2.73 17.25 -10.49
C SER A 152 3.74 16.87 -9.40
N GLU A 153 3.94 17.75 -8.43
CA GLU A 153 4.44 17.33 -7.13
C GLU A 153 3.46 16.33 -6.47
N ASN A 154 3.98 15.49 -5.58
CA ASN A 154 3.15 14.55 -4.85
C ASN A 154 2.51 15.20 -3.61
N PHE A 155 1.22 14.97 -3.41
CA PHE A 155 0.51 15.31 -2.18
C PHE A 155 0.60 14.12 -1.22
N ILE A 156 0.98 14.34 0.04
CA ILE A 156 1.02 13.31 1.09
C ILE A 156 -0.24 13.46 1.93
N PHE A 157 -0.99 12.37 2.11
CA PHE A 157 -2.18 12.37 2.94
C PHE A 157 -1.82 12.43 4.43
N ASP A 158 -2.51 13.28 5.18
CA ASP A 158 -2.37 13.34 6.62
C ASP A 158 -2.83 12.03 7.27
N ALA A 159 -2.02 11.54 8.22
CA ALA A 159 -2.32 10.35 8.98
C ALA A 159 -2.84 10.72 10.38
N ASP A 160 -4.14 10.96 10.50
CA ASP A 160 -4.79 11.08 11.81
C ASP A 160 -4.91 9.71 12.49
N PHE A 161 -3.80 9.26 13.07
CA PHE A 161 -3.73 8.00 13.80
C PHE A 161 -4.60 7.99 15.05
N LYS A 162 -4.89 9.16 15.65
CA LYS A 162 -5.70 9.25 16.85
C LYS A 162 -7.15 8.92 16.54
N SER A 163 -7.76 9.64 15.60
CA SER A 163 -9.15 9.39 15.17
C SER A 163 -9.30 7.98 14.62
N MET A 164 -8.32 7.49 13.85
CA MET A 164 -8.32 6.11 13.34
C MET A 164 -8.37 5.07 14.47
N VAL A 165 -7.57 5.21 15.53
CA VAL A 165 -7.58 4.25 16.65
C VAL A 165 -8.82 4.41 17.53
N GLU A 166 -9.38 5.61 17.67
CA GLU A 166 -10.67 5.82 18.34
C GLU A 166 -11.79 5.07 17.61
N ILE A 167 -11.83 5.12 16.27
CA ILE A 167 -12.76 4.35 15.44
C ILE A 167 -12.55 2.85 15.62
N LEU A 168 -11.30 2.36 15.61
CA LEU A 168 -11.00 0.95 15.87
C LEU A 168 -11.50 0.53 17.25
N GLN A 169 -11.24 1.34 18.28
CA GLN A 169 -11.68 1.06 19.64
C GLN A 169 -13.20 1.04 19.76
N GLN A 170 -13.90 1.91 19.04
CA GLN A 170 -15.36 1.88 18.95
C GLN A 170 -15.84 0.58 18.29
N GLN A 171 -15.31 0.22 17.11
CA GLN A 171 -15.71 -0.99 16.41
C GLN A 171 -15.41 -2.27 17.21
N LEU A 172 -14.28 -2.34 17.93
CA LEU A 172 -13.99 -3.45 18.84
C LEU A 172 -15.07 -3.65 19.92
N LYS A 173 -15.82 -2.59 20.29
CA LYS A 173 -16.90 -2.66 21.27
C LYS A 173 -18.26 -2.93 20.62
N THR A 174 -18.54 -2.28 19.49
CA THR A 174 -19.90 -2.22 18.92
C THR A 174 -20.12 -3.13 17.72
N ASP A 175 -19.08 -3.56 17.03
CA ASP A 175 -19.16 -4.36 15.79
C ASP A 175 -18.74 -5.80 16.07
N ASP A 176 -19.68 -6.75 15.93
CA ASP A 176 -19.47 -8.17 16.20
C ASP A 176 -18.32 -8.77 15.38
N ALA A 177 -18.08 -8.26 14.17
CA ALA A 177 -16.97 -8.70 13.33
C ALA A 177 -15.59 -8.37 13.93
N PHE A 178 -15.52 -7.38 14.82
CA PHE A 178 -14.26 -6.89 15.40
C PHE A 178 -14.04 -7.33 16.84
N LYS A 179 -15.08 -7.64 17.62
CA LYS A 179 -14.99 -7.94 19.07
C LYS A 179 -13.86 -8.90 19.44
N HIS A 180 -13.66 -9.94 18.64
CA HIS A 180 -12.64 -10.98 18.89
C HIS A 180 -11.20 -10.59 18.51
N LEU A 181 -10.98 -9.40 17.93
CA LEU A 181 -9.65 -8.89 17.59
C LEU A 181 -8.96 -8.18 18.77
N ASP A 182 -9.66 -7.87 19.86
CA ASP A 182 -9.12 -7.11 21.00
C ASP A 182 -7.85 -7.77 21.61
N GLY A 183 -7.79 -9.11 21.59
CA GLY A 183 -6.64 -9.89 22.06
C GLY A 183 -5.33 -9.54 21.35
N PHE A 184 -5.35 -9.02 20.12
CA PHE A 184 -4.15 -8.53 19.44
C PHE A 184 -3.57 -7.29 20.14
N PHE A 185 -4.40 -6.42 20.68
CA PHE A 185 -4.02 -5.14 21.28
C PHE A 185 -3.74 -5.22 22.78
N GLN A 186 -4.16 -6.30 23.44
CA GLN A 186 -3.88 -6.58 24.86
C GLN A 186 -4.37 -5.46 25.79
N GLY A 187 -5.51 -4.83 25.46
CA GLY A 187 -6.06 -3.70 26.23
C GLY A 187 -5.22 -2.42 26.21
N LYS A 188 -4.21 -2.30 25.33
CA LYS A 188 -3.27 -1.15 25.34
C LYS A 188 -3.74 0.07 24.55
N LEU A 189 -4.80 -0.05 23.75
CA LEU A 189 -5.28 1.06 22.91
C LEU A 189 -5.61 2.34 23.71
N PRO A 190 -6.35 2.30 24.85
CA PRO A 190 -6.62 3.50 25.65
C PRO A 190 -5.33 4.20 26.11
N THR A 191 -4.35 3.43 26.59
CA THR A 191 -3.08 3.97 27.07
C THR A 191 -2.24 4.54 25.92
N MET A 192 -2.33 3.96 24.71
CA MET A 192 -1.66 4.50 23.52
C MET A 192 -2.26 5.83 23.09
N LEU A 193 -3.58 5.98 23.16
CA LEU A 193 -4.29 7.24 22.91
C LEU A 193 -3.90 8.32 23.93
N GLU A 194 -3.96 8.00 25.22
CA GLU A 194 -3.62 8.93 26.32
C GLU A 194 -2.17 9.43 26.24
N LYS A 195 -1.21 8.52 25.98
CA LYS A 195 0.22 8.84 25.93
C LYS A 195 0.71 9.32 24.55
N ASN A 196 -0.19 9.43 23.57
CA ASN A 196 0.15 9.76 22.18
C ASN A 196 1.29 8.90 21.59
N THR A 197 1.24 7.57 21.82
CA THR A 197 2.26 6.62 21.34
C THR A 197 1.82 5.78 20.14
N ILE A 198 0.67 6.11 19.54
CA ILE A 198 0.01 5.35 18.49
C ILE A 198 0.92 5.16 17.27
N GLY A 199 1.54 6.24 16.79
CA GLY A 199 2.43 6.21 15.62
C GLY A 199 3.69 5.36 15.80
N LYS A 200 3.98 4.89 17.02
CA LYS A 200 5.05 3.91 17.26
C LYS A 200 4.60 2.48 16.93
N HIS A 201 3.30 2.20 17.05
CA HIS A 201 2.71 0.86 16.97
C HIS A 201 1.86 0.63 15.73
N PHE A 202 1.28 1.69 15.16
CA PHE A 202 0.44 1.65 13.97
C PHE A 202 1.14 2.26 12.76
N TYR A 203 0.95 1.64 11.60
CA TYR A 203 1.48 2.11 10.32
C TYR A 203 0.37 2.05 9.27
N LYS A 204 0.09 3.15 8.57
CA LYS A 204 -0.98 3.25 7.55
C LYS A 204 -0.37 3.56 6.19
N PHE A 205 -0.41 2.62 5.26
CA PHE A 205 0.18 2.78 3.93
C PHE A 205 -0.55 1.90 2.91
N ALA A 206 -0.03 1.82 1.68
CA ALA A 206 -0.61 1.05 0.59
C ALA A 206 -2.07 1.43 0.27
N GLY A 207 -2.42 2.70 0.46
CA GLY A 207 -3.69 3.28 0.10
C GLY A 207 -3.90 3.27 -1.41
N THR A 208 -5.01 2.70 -1.83
CA THR A 208 -5.50 2.67 -3.22
C THR A 208 -6.95 3.15 -3.23
N SER A 209 -7.41 3.75 -4.32
CA SER A 209 -8.70 4.41 -4.38
C SER A 209 -9.42 4.19 -5.70
N VAL A 210 -10.75 4.31 -5.67
CA VAL A 210 -11.63 4.39 -6.83
C VAL A 210 -12.55 5.61 -6.68
N TRP A 211 -12.92 6.21 -7.81
CA TRP A 211 -13.93 7.27 -7.85
C TRP A 211 -15.35 6.69 -7.87
N LEU A 212 -16.14 6.96 -6.83
CA LEU A 212 -17.55 6.58 -6.77
C LEU A 212 -18.39 7.72 -7.35
N LYS A 213 -18.52 7.74 -8.68
CA LYS A 213 -19.18 8.85 -9.41
C LYS A 213 -20.60 9.18 -8.96
N GLU A 214 -21.37 8.16 -8.55
CA GLU A 214 -22.74 8.38 -8.05
C GLU A 214 -22.77 9.20 -6.73
N TYR A 215 -21.65 9.29 -6.00
CA TYR A 215 -21.56 9.99 -4.73
C TYR A 215 -20.63 11.20 -4.77
N GLY A 216 -19.84 11.36 -5.84
CA GLY A 216 -18.85 12.43 -5.96
C GLY A 216 -17.68 12.32 -4.97
N VAL A 217 -17.26 11.08 -4.65
CA VAL A 217 -16.18 10.85 -3.68
C VAL A 217 -15.17 9.81 -4.16
N HIS A 218 -13.92 9.98 -3.75
CA HIS A 218 -12.89 8.94 -3.80
C HIS A 218 -13.04 8.01 -2.60
N LEU A 219 -13.33 6.73 -2.83
CA LEU A 219 -13.23 5.71 -1.79
C LEU A 219 -11.79 5.20 -1.77
N MET A 220 -11.05 5.47 -0.69
CA MET A 220 -9.70 4.96 -0.50
C MET A 220 -9.69 3.85 0.55
N VAL A 221 -9.03 2.74 0.25
CA VAL A 221 -8.77 1.66 1.19
C VAL A 221 -7.27 1.58 1.46
N SER A 222 -6.89 1.74 2.73
CA SER A 222 -5.50 1.69 3.19
C SER A 222 -5.25 0.49 4.09
N ARG A 223 -4.04 -0.04 4.03
CA ARG A 223 -3.58 -1.08 4.94
C ARG A 223 -3.12 -0.44 6.25
N VAL A 224 -3.61 -0.95 7.36
CA VAL A 224 -3.20 -0.55 8.71
C VAL A 224 -2.53 -1.73 9.41
N LEU A 225 -1.23 -1.62 9.66
CA LEU A 225 -0.46 -2.58 10.42
C LEU A 225 -0.43 -2.23 11.90
N PHE A 226 -0.53 -3.24 12.76
CA PHE A 226 -0.25 -3.12 14.18
C PHE A 226 0.93 -4.00 14.61
N SER A 227 1.87 -3.40 15.35
CA SER A 227 2.98 -4.09 16.01
C SER A 227 2.98 -3.82 17.52
N ARG A 228 2.84 -4.86 18.32
CA ARG A 228 2.97 -4.84 19.79
C ARG A 228 4.33 -4.30 20.25
N ARG A 229 5.39 -4.50 19.46
CA ARG A 229 6.75 -4.04 19.78
C ARG A 229 7.12 -2.70 19.15
N GLY A 230 6.23 -2.13 18.35
CA GLY A 230 6.52 -0.94 17.55
C GLY A 230 7.61 -1.18 16.51
N LEU A 231 7.68 -2.39 15.97
CA LEU A 231 8.64 -2.77 14.92
C LEU A 231 7.86 -3.11 13.65
N LYS A 232 7.99 -2.28 12.61
CA LYS A 232 7.29 -2.44 11.32
C LYS A 232 7.50 -3.81 10.66
N TRP A 233 8.67 -4.45 10.81
CA TRP A 233 8.95 -5.81 10.29
C TRP A 233 8.40 -6.96 11.16
N ASN A 234 7.79 -6.65 12.30
CA ASN A 234 7.16 -7.63 13.19
C ASN A 234 5.72 -7.23 13.54
N PRO A 235 4.82 -7.10 12.55
CA PRO A 235 3.40 -6.86 12.80
C PRO A 235 2.70 -8.16 13.25
N GLN A 236 1.62 -8.01 14.02
CA GLN A 236 0.77 -9.13 14.45
C GLN A 236 -0.50 -9.24 13.61
N ILE A 237 -1.03 -8.09 13.17
CA ILE A 237 -2.28 -8.01 12.42
C ILE A 237 -2.22 -6.85 11.43
N SER A 238 -2.94 -7.03 10.33
CA SER A 238 -3.19 -6.07 9.26
C SER A 238 -4.70 -5.89 9.12
N LEU A 239 -5.18 -4.65 9.01
CA LEU A 239 -6.59 -4.33 8.81
C LEU A 239 -6.75 -3.41 7.59
N LEU A 240 -7.95 -3.34 7.03
CA LEU A 240 -8.28 -2.38 5.97
C LEU A 240 -9.09 -1.22 6.53
N TYR A 241 -8.58 -0.01 6.34
CA TYR A 241 -9.22 1.23 6.74
C TYR A 241 -9.74 1.95 5.50
N ALA A 242 -11.06 2.15 5.44
CA ALA A 242 -11.74 2.83 4.36
C ALA A 242 -12.02 4.28 4.75
N GLN A 243 -11.58 5.20 3.91
CA GLN A 243 -11.79 6.64 4.02
C GLN A 243 -12.46 7.12 2.73
N VAL A 244 -13.24 8.18 2.81
CA VAL A 244 -13.79 8.84 1.63
C VAL A 244 -13.29 10.27 1.56
N TYR A 245 -12.90 10.69 0.38
CA TYR A 245 -12.38 12.02 0.10
C TYR A 245 -13.25 12.69 -0.94
N ASP A 246 -13.36 14.02 -0.87
CA ASP A 246 -13.96 14.79 -1.95
C ASP A 246 -13.06 14.79 -3.19
N VAL A 247 -13.51 15.50 -4.23
CA VAL A 247 -12.81 15.64 -5.51
C VAL A 247 -11.44 16.35 -5.38
N ASN A 248 -11.24 17.12 -4.31
CA ASN A 248 -9.98 17.83 -4.01
C ASN A 248 -9.09 17.06 -3.03
N TRP A 249 -9.38 15.78 -2.78
CA TRP A 249 -8.63 14.94 -1.84
C TRP A 249 -8.67 15.43 -0.40
N GLN A 250 -9.70 16.19 -0.02
CA GLN A 250 -9.99 16.51 1.37
C GLN A 250 -10.79 15.37 1.98
N GLU A 251 -10.33 14.83 3.12
CA GLU A 251 -11.03 13.74 3.79
C GLU A 251 -12.38 14.22 4.33
N LEU A 252 -13.43 13.47 4.04
CA LEU A 252 -14.76 13.66 4.62
C LEU A 252 -14.86 12.81 5.89
N ILE A 253 -14.73 13.47 7.04
CA ILE A 253 -14.91 12.85 8.35
C ILE A 253 -16.38 12.82 8.75
N ASN A 254 -16.79 11.80 9.52
CA ASN A 254 -18.15 11.65 10.04
C ASN A 254 -19.25 11.75 8.95
N VAL A 255 -19.06 11.01 7.85
CA VAL A 255 -19.97 10.96 6.71
C VAL A 255 -20.64 9.59 6.60
N GLU A 256 -21.90 9.55 6.18
CA GLU A 256 -22.64 8.35 5.83
C GLU A 256 -23.00 8.41 4.34
N LEU A 257 -22.69 7.34 3.60
CA LEU A 257 -23.15 7.16 2.23
C LEU A 257 -24.35 6.21 2.23
N VAL A 258 -25.44 6.55 1.55
CA VAL A 258 -26.59 5.67 1.37
C VAL A 258 -26.32 4.71 0.22
N VAL A 259 -25.87 3.50 0.53
CA VAL A 259 -25.37 2.53 -0.46
C VAL A 259 -26.36 1.38 -0.66
N PRO A 260 -26.65 0.96 -1.91
CA PRO A 260 -27.41 -0.25 -2.19
C PRO A 260 -26.54 -1.50 -1.94
N VAL A 261 -26.59 -2.02 -0.71
CA VAL A 261 -25.82 -3.19 -0.28
C VAL A 261 -26.57 -4.48 -0.57
N MET A 262 -25.84 -5.55 -0.89
CA MET A 262 -26.41 -6.90 -0.95
C MET A 262 -26.32 -7.53 0.44
N ASP A 263 -27.46 -7.96 0.97
CA ASP A 263 -27.55 -8.54 2.30
C ASP A 263 -27.02 -9.98 2.34
N THR A 264 -27.06 -10.61 3.51
CA THR A 264 -26.41 -11.89 3.75
C THR A 264 -27.02 -13.09 3.03
N ASP A 265 -28.24 -12.95 2.51
CA ASP A 265 -28.88 -13.96 1.66
C ASP A 265 -28.28 -14.01 0.24
N GLY A 266 -27.45 -13.02 -0.13
CA GLY A 266 -26.82 -12.93 -1.44
C GLY A 266 -27.77 -12.54 -2.58
N VAL A 267 -29.00 -12.15 -2.28
CA VAL A 267 -30.05 -11.82 -3.28
C VAL A 267 -30.71 -10.48 -2.98
N THR A 268 -31.06 -10.23 -1.72
CA THR A 268 -31.78 -9.01 -1.33
C THR A 268 -30.83 -7.82 -1.32
N ARG A 269 -31.22 -6.73 -2.02
CA ARG A 269 -30.52 -5.44 -1.98
C ARG A 269 -31.30 -4.46 -1.12
N ILE A 270 -30.64 -3.85 -0.16
CA ILE A 270 -31.21 -2.83 0.74
C ILE A 270 -30.35 -1.56 0.72
N ASN A 271 -30.97 -0.40 0.92
CA ASN A 271 -30.24 0.85 1.08
C ASN A 271 -29.77 0.98 2.54
N GLN A 272 -28.45 1.02 2.74
CA GLN A 272 -27.83 1.11 4.07
C GLN A 272 -26.96 2.37 4.18
N ASN A 273 -27.03 3.05 5.33
CA ASN A 273 -26.10 4.12 5.68
C ASN A 273 -24.74 3.51 6.06
N LEU A 274 -23.75 3.64 5.19
CA LEU A 274 -22.37 3.24 5.47
C LEU A 274 -21.56 4.43 5.97
N LYS A 275 -21.17 4.37 7.25
CA LYS A 275 -20.37 5.42 7.90
C LYS A 275 -18.89 5.35 7.50
N PHE A 276 -18.28 6.51 7.25
CA PHE A 276 -16.86 6.67 7.00
C PHE A 276 -16.26 7.81 7.88
N PRO A 277 -14.96 7.72 8.18
CA PRO A 277 -14.08 6.58 7.89
C PRO A 277 -14.35 5.38 8.81
N ARG A 278 -13.96 4.16 8.39
CA ARG A 278 -14.21 2.90 9.12
C ARG A 278 -13.19 1.81 8.80
N PHE A 279 -12.99 0.86 9.69
CA PHE A 279 -12.39 -0.42 9.32
C PHE A 279 -13.41 -1.32 8.64
N LEU A 280 -12.99 -2.00 7.57
CA LEU A 280 -13.82 -2.94 6.83
C LEU A 280 -13.87 -4.30 7.56
N PRO A 281 -15.05 -4.90 7.76
CA PRO A 281 -15.20 -6.21 8.42
C PRO A 281 -14.82 -7.35 7.47
N ILE A 282 -13.56 -7.39 7.05
CA ILE A 282 -13.03 -8.44 6.16
C ILE A 282 -12.83 -9.71 6.98
N PRO A 283 -13.46 -10.84 6.60
CA PRO A 283 -13.24 -12.11 7.29
C PRO A 283 -11.87 -12.68 6.91
N TYR A 284 -11.20 -13.26 7.90
CA TYR A 284 -9.97 -14.05 7.74
C TYR A 284 -9.75 -14.93 8.96
N TYR A 285 -8.93 -15.97 8.79
CA TYR A 285 -8.48 -16.79 9.90
C TYR A 285 -7.52 -16.02 10.81
N PHE A 286 -7.71 -16.12 12.11
CA PHE A 286 -6.77 -15.56 13.08
C PHE A 286 -6.71 -16.34 14.39
N ASP A 287 -5.57 -16.20 15.08
CA ASP A 287 -5.38 -16.66 16.45
C ASP A 287 -4.41 -15.72 17.19
N TYR A 288 -4.94 -14.91 18.11
CA TYR A 288 -4.16 -13.89 18.80
C TYR A 288 -3.20 -14.45 19.87
N HIS A 289 -3.33 -15.73 20.23
CA HIS A 289 -2.37 -16.43 21.10
C HIS A 289 -1.12 -16.84 20.33
N TYR A 290 -1.24 -17.10 19.02
CA TYR A 290 -0.18 -17.69 18.19
C TYR A 290 0.38 -16.75 17.12
N THR A 291 0.91 -15.61 17.53
CA THR A 291 1.35 -14.52 16.62
C THR A 291 2.77 -14.64 16.05
N LYS A 292 3.56 -15.64 16.45
CA LYS A 292 4.96 -15.76 16.00
C LYS A 292 5.02 -16.20 14.54
N ARG A 293 5.70 -15.41 13.70
CA ARG A 293 5.88 -15.67 12.23
C ARG A 293 4.55 -15.83 11.47
N ARG A 294 3.45 -15.28 12.02
CA ARG A 294 2.15 -15.22 11.37
C ARG A 294 1.75 -13.76 11.25
N TRP A 295 1.35 -13.36 10.05
CA TRP A 295 0.81 -12.03 9.80
C TRP A 295 -0.64 -12.21 9.40
N TYR A 296 -1.53 -11.88 10.34
CA TYR A 296 -2.96 -12.05 10.19
C TYR A 296 -3.60 -10.86 9.47
N GLY A 297 -4.74 -11.13 8.85
CA GLY A 297 -5.50 -10.13 8.11
C GLY A 297 -5.04 -9.90 6.67
N PRO A 298 -5.74 -9.01 5.96
CA PRO A 298 -5.51 -8.72 4.55
C PRO A 298 -4.17 -8.00 4.31
N GLU A 299 -3.43 -8.43 3.28
CA GLU A 299 -2.21 -7.80 2.77
C GLU A 299 -2.26 -7.63 1.24
N ASP A 300 -1.35 -6.82 0.70
CA ASP A 300 -1.20 -6.52 -0.74
C ASP A 300 -2.53 -6.12 -1.43
N THR A 301 -3.37 -5.33 -0.75
CA THR A 301 -4.71 -4.99 -1.22
C THR A 301 -4.70 -4.11 -2.48
N ARG A 302 -5.63 -4.39 -3.39
CA ARG A 302 -6.00 -3.56 -4.55
C ARG A 302 -7.50 -3.31 -4.51
N ILE A 303 -7.95 -2.11 -4.85
CA ILE A 303 -9.37 -1.79 -5.06
C ILE A 303 -9.54 -1.42 -6.54
N MET A 304 -10.63 -1.86 -7.13
CA MET A 304 -11.02 -1.50 -8.50
C MET A 304 -12.53 -1.50 -8.63
N LEU A 305 -13.04 -0.88 -9.69
CA LEU A 305 -14.47 -0.93 -10.02
C LEU A 305 -14.75 -2.08 -10.98
N ILE A 306 -15.87 -2.77 -10.74
CA ILE A 306 -16.50 -3.69 -11.69
C ILE A 306 -17.89 -3.16 -12.03
N GLU A 307 -18.44 -3.59 -13.16
CA GLU A 307 -19.86 -3.43 -13.46
C GLU A 307 -20.63 -4.59 -12.82
N ASN A 308 -21.65 -4.30 -12.01
CA ASN A 308 -22.47 -5.31 -11.35
C ASN A 308 -23.70 -5.71 -12.18
N GLU A 309 -24.55 -6.57 -11.61
CA GLU A 309 -25.74 -7.13 -12.27
C GLU A 309 -26.80 -6.06 -12.61
N MET A 310 -26.68 -4.86 -12.05
CA MET A 310 -27.53 -3.69 -12.33
C MET A 310 -26.87 -2.68 -13.28
N GLN A 311 -25.77 -3.07 -13.93
CA GLN A 311 -24.96 -2.19 -14.80
C GLN A 311 -24.41 -0.95 -14.07
N LYS A 312 -24.22 -1.06 -12.75
CA LYS A 312 -23.63 -0.02 -11.92
C LYS A 312 -22.21 -0.38 -11.54
N GLU A 313 -21.38 0.64 -11.36
CA GLU A 313 -20.04 0.46 -10.83
C GLU A 313 -20.10 0.10 -9.35
N GLU A 314 -19.36 -0.94 -8.97
CA GLU A 314 -19.23 -1.43 -7.61
C GLU A 314 -17.75 -1.67 -7.28
N PRO A 315 -17.27 -1.22 -6.11
CA PRO A 315 -15.91 -1.50 -5.70
C PRO A 315 -15.74 -2.98 -5.36
N VAL A 316 -14.61 -3.55 -5.77
CA VAL A 316 -14.10 -4.84 -5.28
C VAL A 316 -12.69 -4.67 -4.77
N ILE A 317 -12.34 -5.46 -3.76
CA ILE A 317 -10.99 -5.53 -3.21
C ILE A 317 -10.38 -6.89 -3.49
N ILE A 318 -9.11 -6.91 -3.86
CA ILE A 318 -8.32 -8.14 -4.01
C ILE A 318 -7.19 -8.07 -3.02
N PHE A 319 -6.98 -9.13 -2.26
CA PHE A 319 -5.98 -9.17 -1.21
C PHE A 319 -5.49 -10.58 -1.01
N ASN A 320 -4.40 -10.74 -0.29
CA ASN A 320 -4.03 -12.03 0.28
C ASN A 320 -4.24 -12.02 1.79
N ALA A 321 -4.54 -13.18 2.36
CA ALA A 321 -4.69 -13.32 3.80
C ALA A 321 -4.23 -14.71 4.25
N HIS A 322 -3.82 -14.82 5.51
CA HIS A 322 -3.54 -16.12 6.10
C HIS A 322 -4.84 -16.89 6.29
N GLN A 323 -4.87 -18.14 5.82
CA GLN A 323 -6.03 -19.02 5.87
C GLN A 323 -5.65 -20.35 6.50
N ARG A 324 -6.68 -21.06 6.99
CA ARG A 324 -6.59 -22.41 7.51
C ARG A 324 -7.63 -23.29 6.79
N ASN A 325 -7.21 -24.47 6.34
CA ASN A 325 -8.11 -25.45 5.72
C ASN A 325 -7.86 -26.85 6.32
N ILE A 326 -8.89 -27.69 6.30
CA ILE A 326 -8.77 -29.08 6.75
C ILE A 326 -7.88 -29.84 5.77
N HIS A 327 -6.81 -30.45 6.28
CA HIS A 327 -5.88 -31.25 5.49
C HIS A 327 -6.25 -32.74 5.54
N ASN A 328 -6.38 -33.31 6.74
CA ASN A 328 -6.80 -34.69 6.94
C ASN A 328 -7.35 -34.90 8.38
N TYR A 329 -7.77 -36.14 8.66
CA TYR A 329 -8.19 -36.58 9.99
C TYR A 329 -7.27 -37.71 10.45
N THR A 330 -6.84 -37.66 11.71
CA THR A 330 -6.12 -38.76 12.36
C THR A 330 -7.01 -39.38 13.42
N VAL A 331 -7.18 -40.71 13.35
CA VAL A 331 -7.88 -41.46 14.39
C VAL A 331 -6.90 -41.69 15.54
N VAL A 332 -7.29 -41.32 16.75
CA VAL A 332 -6.53 -41.59 17.96
C VAL A 332 -7.03 -42.92 18.52
N ASP A 333 -6.21 -43.96 18.40
CA ASP A 333 -6.58 -45.37 18.64
C ASP A 333 -7.05 -45.66 20.08
N GLU A 334 -6.64 -44.85 21.06
CA GLU A 334 -7.00 -45.06 22.47
C GLU A 334 -8.45 -44.66 22.81
N ASP A 335 -8.99 -43.64 22.13
CA ASP A 335 -10.31 -43.05 22.47
C ASP A 335 -11.34 -43.09 21.32
N LYS A 336 -10.97 -43.64 20.16
CA LYS A 336 -11.74 -43.53 18.89
C LYS A 336 -12.07 -42.08 18.52
N SER A 337 -11.31 -41.10 19.02
CA SER A 337 -11.51 -39.70 18.72
C SER A 337 -10.84 -39.34 17.39
N MET A 338 -11.48 -38.46 16.61
CA MET A 338 -10.94 -37.95 15.35
C MET A 338 -10.28 -36.59 15.60
N GLN A 339 -8.97 -36.49 15.35
CA GLN A 339 -8.24 -35.23 15.37
C GLN A 339 -8.18 -34.63 13.96
N ILE A 340 -8.62 -33.38 13.83
CA ILE A 340 -8.56 -32.62 12.58
C ILE A 340 -7.19 -31.98 12.46
N ASN A 341 -6.46 -32.29 11.38
CA ASN A 341 -5.21 -31.62 11.07
C ASN A 341 -5.44 -30.53 10.03
N PHE A 342 -4.85 -29.36 10.29
CA PHE A 342 -5.00 -28.20 9.42
C PHE A 342 -3.74 -27.92 8.60
N GLU A 343 -3.94 -27.51 7.36
CA GLU A 343 -2.91 -26.84 6.57
C GLU A 343 -3.08 -25.32 6.62
N PHE A 344 -1.96 -24.62 6.62
CA PHE A 344 -1.91 -23.17 6.65
C PHE A 344 -1.17 -22.65 5.43
N HIS A 345 -1.78 -21.69 4.76
CA HIS A 345 -1.17 -21.00 3.64
C HIS A 345 -1.68 -19.56 3.63
N ARG A 346 -1.15 -18.78 2.69
CA ARG A 346 -1.67 -17.44 2.40
C ARG A 346 -2.32 -17.53 1.03
N ALA A 347 -3.64 -17.35 1.00
CA ALA A 347 -4.47 -17.48 -0.19
C ALA A 347 -4.79 -16.12 -0.81
N MET A 348 -5.28 -16.15 -2.04
CA MET A 348 -5.77 -14.99 -2.78
C MET A 348 -7.27 -14.88 -2.58
N PHE A 349 -7.77 -13.69 -2.27
CA PHE A 349 -9.19 -13.43 -2.08
C PHE A 349 -9.63 -12.24 -2.93
N ILE A 350 -10.90 -12.27 -3.30
CA ILE A 350 -11.67 -11.11 -3.72
C ILE A 350 -12.77 -10.84 -2.69
N GLY A 351 -13.06 -9.57 -2.42
CA GLY A 351 -14.13 -9.15 -1.53
C GLY A 351 -14.93 -7.98 -2.10
N TRP A 352 -16.19 -7.86 -1.72
CA TRP A 352 -17.10 -6.81 -2.17
C TRP A 352 -17.53 -5.96 -0.97
N PRO A 353 -16.94 -4.77 -0.75
CA PRO A 353 -17.27 -3.92 0.40
C PRO A 353 -18.77 -3.62 0.58
N PHE A 354 -19.57 -3.72 -0.48
CA PHE A 354 -21.02 -3.49 -0.48
C PHE A 354 -21.86 -4.78 -0.53
N ARG A 355 -21.26 -5.95 -0.32
CA ARG A 355 -21.98 -7.22 -0.19
C ARG A 355 -21.61 -7.91 1.10
N TYR A 356 -22.56 -8.60 1.71
CA TYR A 356 -22.37 -9.24 3.01
C TYR A 356 -22.48 -10.76 2.95
N GLN A 357 -21.90 -11.41 3.95
CA GLN A 357 -22.05 -12.84 4.22
C GLN A 357 -22.22 -13.04 5.73
N LEU A 358 -22.87 -14.14 6.14
CA LEU A 358 -22.85 -14.60 7.53
C LEU A 358 -21.69 -15.56 7.76
N GLY A 359 -21.03 -15.41 8.89
CA GLY A 359 -19.90 -16.24 9.27
C GLY A 359 -18.69 -16.09 8.36
N LYS A 360 -17.67 -16.89 8.67
CA LYS A 360 -16.37 -16.84 8.00
C LYS A 360 -15.77 -18.22 7.73
N VAL A 361 -16.63 -19.23 7.55
CA VAL A 361 -16.25 -20.63 7.27
C VAL A 361 -15.35 -20.73 6.04
N ASN A 362 -15.66 -19.95 4.99
CA ASN A 362 -14.84 -19.81 3.79
C ASN A 362 -13.38 -19.41 4.06
N THR A 363 -13.09 -18.77 5.21
CA THR A 363 -11.72 -18.39 5.62
C THR A 363 -11.16 -19.21 6.78
N ASP A 364 -12.01 -19.78 7.65
CA ASP A 364 -11.58 -20.55 8.83
C ASP A 364 -11.45 -22.06 8.57
N GLY A 365 -12.09 -22.54 7.49
CA GLY A 365 -12.16 -23.94 7.07
C GLY A 365 -13.18 -24.78 7.85
N ILE A 366 -13.72 -24.25 8.94
CA ILE A 366 -14.73 -24.89 9.80
C ILE A 366 -15.70 -23.83 10.35
N SER A 367 -16.89 -24.28 10.73
CA SER A 367 -17.84 -23.47 11.51
C SER A 367 -17.30 -23.18 12.90
N ASP A 368 -17.64 -22.00 13.39
CA ASP A 368 -17.25 -21.48 14.69
C ASP A 368 -18.42 -20.67 15.23
N SER A 369 -19.07 -21.18 16.27
CA SER A 369 -20.29 -20.60 16.83
C SER A 369 -20.14 -19.16 17.29
N ARG A 370 -18.91 -18.68 17.51
CA ARG A 370 -18.62 -17.27 17.80
C ARG A 370 -18.88 -16.35 16.60
N PHE A 371 -18.79 -16.90 15.39
CA PHE A 371 -18.85 -16.14 14.14
C PHE A 371 -20.01 -16.53 13.23
N ASP A 372 -20.63 -17.70 13.39
CA ASP A 372 -21.65 -18.22 12.46
C ASP A 372 -22.79 -17.22 12.17
N ASN A 373 -23.19 -16.42 13.16
CA ASN A 373 -24.26 -15.40 13.03
C ASN A 373 -23.73 -13.95 12.88
N VAL A 374 -22.44 -13.79 12.60
CA VAL A 374 -21.79 -12.47 12.47
C VAL A 374 -21.74 -12.07 11.01
N LYS A 375 -22.17 -10.84 10.72
CA LYS A 375 -22.14 -10.24 9.39
C LYS A 375 -20.73 -9.75 9.04
N PHE A 376 -20.16 -10.28 7.96
CA PHE A 376 -18.88 -9.88 7.40
C PHE A 376 -19.04 -9.36 5.97
N THR A 377 -18.04 -8.62 5.47
CA THR A 377 -17.91 -8.36 4.04
C THR A 377 -17.80 -9.69 3.29
N ARG A 378 -18.58 -9.85 2.21
CA ARG A 378 -18.53 -11.05 1.36
C ARG A 378 -17.17 -11.17 0.71
N VAL A 379 -16.54 -12.32 0.87
CA VAL A 379 -15.26 -12.67 0.21
C VAL A 379 -15.33 -14.06 -0.40
N LYS A 380 -14.50 -14.28 -1.43
CA LYS A 380 -14.29 -15.60 -2.04
C LYS A 380 -12.81 -15.86 -2.24
N GLU A 381 -12.38 -17.09 -1.98
CA GLU A 381 -11.03 -17.54 -2.36
C GLU A 381 -10.94 -17.63 -3.89
N LEU A 382 -9.92 -16.99 -4.49
CA LEU A 382 -9.60 -17.13 -5.91
C LEU A 382 -8.83 -18.44 -6.12
N ARG A 383 -9.56 -19.53 -6.35
CA ARG A 383 -9.04 -20.90 -6.37
C ARG A 383 -8.63 -21.33 -7.77
N ILE A 384 -7.33 -21.58 -7.98
CA ILE A 384 -6.83 -22.10 -9.24
C ILE A 384 -7.22 -23.58 -9.41
N ALA A 385 -8.04 -23.85 -10.42
CA ALA A 385 -8.57 -25.18 -10.71
C ALA A 385 -7.43 -26.21 -10.95
N LYS A 386 -7.64 -27.44 -10.44
CA LYS A 386 -6.74 -28.58 -10.61
C LYS A 386 -5.29 -28.34 -10.12
N LYS A 387 -5.09 -27.42 -9.18
CA LYS A 387 -3.79 -27.16 -8.54
C LYS A 387 -3.88 -27.20 -7.02
N ASN A 388 -2.85 -27.74 -6.36
CA ASN A 388 -2.70 -27.62 -4.92
C ASN A 388 -2.51 -26.17 -4.51
N ARG A 389 -2.91 -25.85 -3.28
CA ARG A 389 -2.72 -24.51 -2.72
C ARG A 389 -1.23 -24.24 -2.56
N LYS A 390 -0.80 -23.06 -3.01
CA LYS A 390 0.57 -22.59 -2.84
C LYS A 390 0.72 -22.04 -1.42
N GLY A 391 1.89 -22.24 -0.80
CA GLY A 391 2.13 -21.73 0.56
C GLY A 391 1.93 -20.21 0.68
N VAL A 392 2.28 -19.44 -0.36
CA VAL A 392 2.05 -17.99 -0.40
C VAL A 392 1.61 -17.54 -1.79
N GLU A 393 0.41 -16.98 -1.82
CA GLU A 393 -0.19 -16.25 -2.92
C GLU A 393 0.07 -14.73 -2.74
N LYS A 394 0.74 -14.08 -3.71
CA LYS A 394 0.99 -12.61 -3.74
C LYS A 394 1.46 -12.09 -5.12
N ASN A 395 1.54 -10.76 -5.26
CA ASN A 395 2.12 -10.02 -6.40
C ASN A 395 1.32 -10.09 -7.72
N TRP A 396 0.00 -10.02 -7.66
CA TRP A 396 -0.85 -10.03 -8.86
C TRP A 396 -1.16 -8.63 -9.35
N THR A 397 -1.59 -8.55 -10.61
CA THR A 397 -2.10 -7.33 -11.22
C THR A 397 -3.49 -7.63 -11.78
N PRO A 398 -4.57 -7.10 -11.17
CA PRO A 398 -5.93 -7.37 -11.60
C PRO A 398 -6.40 -6.45 -12.72
N PHE A 399 -7.33 -6.92 -13.55
CA PHE A 399 -7.96 -6.16 -14.62
C PHE A 399 -9.27 -6.79 -15.10
N ILE A 400 -10.04 -6.02 -15.87
CA ILE A 400 -11.27 -6.45 -16.53
C ILE A 400 -11.07 -6.37 -18.05
N ILE A 401 -11.76 -7.25 -18.78
CA ILE A 401 -11.91 -7.18 -20.24
C ILE A 401 -13.36 -6.75 -20.52
N PRO A 402 -13.64 -5.46 -20.80
CA PRO A 402 -15.02 -4.97 -20.97
C PRO A 402 -15.80 -5.70 -22.06
N LYS A 403 -15.11 -6.20 -23.09
CA LYS A 403 -15.70 -6.97 -24.19
C LYS A 403 -16.32 -8.31 -23.76
N ASP A 404 -15.92 -8.84 -22.62
CA ASP A 404 -16.47 -10.11 -22.12
C ASP A 404 -17.84 -9.95 -21.44
N ARG A 405 -18.33 -8.72 -21.30
CA ARG A 405 -19.67 -8.43 -20.81
C ARG A 405 -20.70 -8.96 -21.79
N ASP A 406 -21.67 -9.69 -21.27
CA ASP A 406 -22.72 -10.31 -22.07
C ASP A 406 -23.97 -9.42 -22.04
N PRO A 407 -24.50 -9.00 -23.21
CA PRO A 407 -25.73 -8.21 -23.26
C PRO A 407 -26.93 -8.88 -22.58
N LYS A 408 -26.96 -10.22 -22.49
CA LYS A 408 -28.04 -11.00 -21.86
C LYS A 408 -27.89 -11.14 -20.35
N PHE A 409 -26.67 -11.00 -19.84
CA PHE A 409 -26.33 -11.18 -18.43
C PHE A 409 -25.46 -10.01 -17.98
N PRO A 410 -26.08 -8.90 -17.53
CA PRO A 410 -25.38 -7.65 -17.25
C PRO A 410 -24.28 -7.78 -16.19
N GLY A 411 -23.28 -6.92 -16.31
CA GLY A 411 -22.13 -6.86 -15.41
C GLY A 411 -20.94 -7.72 -15.83
N ASP A 412 -19.84 -7.54 -15.10
CA ASP A 412 -18.60 -8.26 -15.28
C ASP A 412 -18.71 -9.69 -14.72
N LYS A 413 -18.61 -10.68 -15.61
CA LYS A 413 -18.64 -12.10 -15.26
C LYS A 413 -17.31 -12.65 -14.78
N TYR A 414 -16.22 -12.00 -15.18
CA TYR A 414 -14.87 -12.49 -14.93
C TYR A 414 -13.93 -11.36 -14.53
N ILE A 415 -12.98 -11.70 -13.67
CA ILE A 415 -11.80 -10.91 -13.41
C ILE A 415 -10.58 -11.62 -13.93
N TYR A 416 -9.64 -10.84 -14.45
CA TYR A 416 -8.38 -11.34 -14.93
C TYR A 416 -7.25 -10.89 -14.02
N LEU A 417 -6.25 -11.76 -13.86
CA LEU A 417 -5.06 -11.43 -13.08
C LEU A 417 -3.82 -11.83 -13.85
N ILE A 418 -2.86 -10.92 -13.95
CA ILE A 418 -1.49 -11.29 -14.28
C ILE A 418 -0.92 -12.02 -13.06
N TYR A 419 -0.77 -13.33 -13.20
CA TYR A 419 -0.27 -14.20 -12.13
C TYR A 419 1.26 -14.14 -12.03
N GLN A 420 1.95 -14.01 -13.17
CA GLN A 420 3.40 -13.83 -13.26
C GLN A 420 3.76 -12.94 -14.45
N TRP A 421 4.76 -12.07 -14.28
CA TRP A 421 5.23 -11.14 -15.31
C TRP A 421 6.42 -11.68 -16.13
N ASP A 422 7.45 -12.24 -15.50
CA ASP A 422 8.67 -12.70 -16.22
C ASP A 422 8.42 -13.88 -17.16
N ASN A 423 7.46 -14.74 -16.78
CA ASN A 423 6.87 -15.77 -17.64
C ASN A 423 5.38 -15.48 -17.66
N LEU A 424 4.95 -14.64 -18.61
CA LEU A 424 3.60 -14.09 -18.60
C LEU A 424 2.55 -15.19 -18.47
N GLU A 425 1.87 -15.23 -17.33
CA GLU A 425 0.76 -16.14 -17.04
C GLU A 425 -0.47 -15.31 -16.66
N VAL A 426 -1.59 -15.55 -17.34
CA VAL A 426 -2.85 -14.83 -17.09
C VAL A 426 -3.90 -15.80 -16.57
N LEU A 427 -4.49 -15.46 -15.43
CA LEU A 427 -5.64 -16.14 -14.85
C LEU A 427 -6.93 -15.43 -15.23
N LYS A 428 -7.98 -16.22 -15.46
CA LYS A 428 -9.38 -15.81 -15.55
C LYS A 428 -10.13 -16.44 -14.40
N CYS A 429 -10.81 -15.64 -13.60
CA CYS A 429 -11.56 -16.06 -12.42
C CYS A 429 -13.03 -15.63 -12.52
N GLU A 430 -13.94 -16.42 -11.99
CA GLU A 430 -15.38 -16.12 -11.93
C GLU A 430 -15.67 -14.93 -10.98
N LEU A 431 -16.49 -13.98 -11.41
CA LEU A 431 -17.06 -12.90 -10.57
C LEU A 431 -18.57 -13.06 -10.36
N GLN A 432 -19.24 -13.79 -11.24
CA GLN A 432 -20.66 -14.09 -11.19
C GLN A 432 -20.91 -15.55 -11.60
N PHE A 433 -22.12 -16.06 -11.32
CA PHE A 433 -22.55 -17.41 -11.69
C PHE A 433 -21.58 -18.51 -11.20
N PHE A 434 -21.19 -18.43 -9.93
CA PHE A 434 -20.25 -19.38 -9.30
C PHE A 434 -20.76 -20.82 -9.40
N GLN A 435 -20.13 -21.63 -10.25
CA GLN A 435 -20.73 -22.88 -10.72
C GLN A 435 -20.67 -24.03 -9.69
N ASN A 436 -19.78 -23.98 -8.69
CA ASN A 436 -19.42 -25.19 -7.93
C ASN A 436 -19.17 -25.01 -6.42
N SER A 437 -19.14 -23.79 -5.87
CA SER A 437 -19.13 -23.59 -4.41
C SER A 437 -19.55 -22.17 -4.00
N GLU A 438 -20.24 -22.06 -2.86
CA GLU A 438 -20.60 -20.76 -2.29
C GLU A 438 -19.37 -19.97 -1.80
N ASP A 439 -18.23 -20.66 -1.58
CA ASP A 439 -17.07 -20.10 -0.88
C ASP A 439 -15.87 -19.76 -1.78
N GLU A 440 -15.79 -20.35 -2.97
CA GLU A 440 -14.65 -20.19 -3.88
C GLU A 440 -15.09 -19.54 -5.20
N SER A 441 -14.15 -18.87 -5.86
CA SER A 441 -14.23 -18.44 -7.25
C SER A 441 -13.24 -19.28 -8.06
N LYS A 442 -13.72 -19.96 -9.09
CA LYS A 442 -12.87 -20.82 -9.91
C LYS A 442 -12.00 -19.98 -10.84
N CYS A 443 -10.70 -20.21 -10.78
CA CYS A 443 -9.70 -19.57 -11.63
C CYS A 443 -9.03 -20.59 -12.57
N GLN A 444 -8.78 -20.19 -13.81
CA GLN A 444 -8.04 -20.98 -14.80
C GLN A 444 -7.04 -20.13 -15.55
N PHE A 445 -5.91 -20.74 -15.96
CA PHE A 445 -4.96 -20.06 -16.82
C PHE A 445 -5.53 -19.98 -18.23
N VAL A 446 -5.69 -18.77 -18.75
CA VAL A 446 -6.11 -18.51 -20.14
C VAL A 446 -4.92 -18.21 -21.05
N TYR A 447 -3.77 -17.87 -20.47
CA TYR A 447 -2.55 -17.65 -21.22
C TYR A 447 -1.32 -18.04 -20.41
N LYS A 448 -0.32 -18.61 -21.11
CA LYS A 448 1.02 -18.88 -20.60
C LYS A 448 2.02 -18.71 -21.74
N ALA A 449 2.96 -17.79 -21.59
CA ALA A 449 4.06 -17.63 -22.52
C ALA A 449 4.90 -18.93 -22.62
N LYS A 450 5.47 -19.20 -23.80
CA LYS A 450 6.35 -20.36 -24.04
C LYS A 450 7.52 -20.31 -23.04
N LYS A 451 7.76 -21.42 -22.34
CA LYS A 451 8.72 -21.50 -21.22
C LYS A 451 10.16 -21.17 -21.68
N SER A 452 10.79 -20.17 -21.07
CA SER A 452 12.26 -20.01 -21.13
C SER A 452 12.94 -21.06 -20.25
N LYS A 453 14.16 -21.47 -20.61
CA LYS A 453 14.89 -22.60 -19.97
C LYS A 453 15.34 -22.35 -18.51
N LYS A 454 15.06 -21.17 -17.93
CA LYS A 454 15.47 -20.82 -16.54
C LYS A 454 14.25 -20.76 -15.62
N GLN A 455 13.90 -21.89 -15.02
CA GLN A 455 12.84 -21.98 -14.00
C GLN A 455 13.34 -21.55 -12.61
N GLY A 456 12.42 -20.97 -11.83
CA GLY A 456 12.35 -21.25 -10.38
C GLY A 456 12.31 -20.07 -9.40
N LYS A 457 12.45 -18.81 -9.83
CA LYS A 457 12.39 -17.66 -8.91
C LYS A 457 11.39 -16.62 -9.41
N VAL A 458 10.58 -16.08 -8.49
CA VAL A 458 9.83 -14.83 -8.71
C VAL A 458 10.86 -13.80 -9.14
N GLY A 459 10.77 -13.32 -10.37
CA GLY A 459 11.75 -12.39 -10.88
C GLY A 459 11.57 -11.00 -10.27
N PRO A 460 12.40 -10.07 -10.74
CA PRO A 460 12.48 -8.72 -10.20
C PRO A 460 11.21 -7.89 -10.44
N ILE A 461 10.36 -8.21 -11.41
CA ILE A 461 9.11 -7.49 -11.65
C ILE A 461 7.94 -8.20 -10.96
N ARG A 462 7.20 -7.47 -10.10
CA ARG A 462 6.27 -8.09 -9.14
C ARG A 462 4.95 -7.34 -9.02
N GLY A 463 3.89 -7.88 -9.62
CA GLY A 463 2.56 -7.27 -9.55
C GLY A 463 2.59 -5.79 -9.93
N GLY A 464 1.54 -5.07 -9.59
CA GLY A 464 1.44 -3.65 -9.88
C GLY A 464 0.17 -3.05 -9.31
N THR A 465 -0.22 -1.91 -9.86
CA THR A 465 -1.58 -1.39 -9.78
C THR A 465 -2.54 -2.36 -10.48
N GLU A 466 -3.83 -2.18 -10.28
CA GLU A 466 -4.83 -2.59 -11.26
C GLU A 466 -4.57 -1.95 -12.63
N MET A 467 -5.08 -2.58 -13.69
CA MET A 467 -4.94 -2.06 -15.05
C MET A 467 -6.21 -1.39 -15.52
N ILE A 468 -6.05 -0.22 -16.12
CA ILE A 468 -7.17 0.56 -16.66
C ILE A 468 -7.25 0.31 -18.17
N PRO A 469 -8.43 -0.09 -18.71
CA PRO A 469 -8.60 -0.26 -20.15
C PRO A 469 -8.47 1.10 -20.84
N TYR A 470 -7.57 1.21 -21.82
CA TYR A 470 -7.32 2.47 -22.53
C TYR A 470 -8.57 3.03 -23.22
N GLY A 471 -9.45 2.12 -23.68
CA GLY A 471 -10.74 2.45 -24.27
C GLY A 471 -11.70 3.22 -23.35
N SER A 472 -11.47 3.24 -22.03
CA SER A 472 -12.26 4.08 -21.11
C SER A 472 -11.93 5.56 -21.22
N ILE A 473 -10.76 5.92 -21.77
CA ILE A 473 -10.26 7.30 -21.88
C ILE A 473 -10.18 7.78 -23.33
N ASP A 474 -9.84 6.88 -24.25
CA ASP A 474 -9.96 7.12 -25.68
C ASP A 474 -11.03 6.18 -26.28
N PRO A 475 -12.26 6.68 -26.49
CA PRO A 475 -13.35 5.87 -27.04
C PRO A 475 -13.08 5.26 -28.42
N THR A 476 -12.09 5.77 -29.17
CA THR A 476 -11.66 5.16 -30.44
C THR A 476 -11.01 3.78 -30.24
N TYR A 477 -10.57 3.49 -29.02
CA TYR A 477 -10.01 2.21 -28.59
C TYR A 477 -10.97 1.38 -27.72
N LYS A 478 -12.26 1.74 -27.63
CA LYS A 478 -13.25 0.99 -26.83
C LYS A 478 -13.32 -0.50 -27.22
N ASP A 479 -13.12 -0.77 -28.50
CA ASP A 479 -13.15 -2.11 -29.09
C ASP A 479 -11.73 -2.69 -29.25
N LYS A 480 -10.75 -2.20 -28.48
CA LYS A 480 -9.38 -2.71 -28.50
C LYS A 480 -8.99 -3.20 -27.10
N ASN A 481 -8.30 -4.33 -27.07
CA ASN A 481 -7.78 -4.92 -25.85
C ASN A 481 -6.43 -4.29 -25.48
N VAL A 482 -6.46 -3.07 -24.96
CA VAL A 482 -5.29 -2.30 -24.51
C VAL A 482 -5.51 -1.83 -23.08
N TRP A 483 -4.51 -2.02 -22.23
CA TRP A 483 -4.51 -1.59 -20.84
C TRP A 483 -3.19 -0.90 -20.48
N ILE A 484 -3.26 -0.01 -19.50
CA ILE A 484 -2.08 0.60 -18.89
C ILE A 484 -2.05 0.32 -17.38
N GLY A 485 -0.86 0.42 -16.80
CA GLY A 485 -0.68 0.32 -15.36
C GLY A 485 0.75 0.63 -14.92
N PHE A 486 1.02 0.42 -13.63
CA PHE A 486 2.34 0.59 -13.05
C PHE A 486 2.76 -0.65 -12.27
N LEU A 487 3.87 -1.27 -12.66
CA LEU A 487 4.45 -2.43 -11.96
C LEU A 487 5.25 -1.99 -10.74
N ARG A 488 5.44 -2.93 -9.82
CA ARG A 488 6.40 -2.81 -8.74
C ARG A 488 7.65 -3.63 -9.07
N ALA A 489 8.72 -2.98 -9.52
CA ALA A 489 10.02 -3.61 -9.60
C ALA A 489 10.61 -3.81 -8.19
N HIS A 490 11.38 -4.87 -8.02
CA HIS A 490 12.09 -5.23 -6.81
C HIS A 490 13.47 -5.78 -7.19
N ILE A 491 14.47 -4.93 -7.09
CA ILE A 491 15.84 -5.21 -7.49
C ILE A 491 16.67 -5.35 -6.22
N LYS A 492 17.47 -6.41 -6.11
CA LYS A 492 18.31 -6.66 -4.93
C LYS A 492 19.73 -6.21 -5.19
N HIS A 493 20.41 -5.73 -4.14
CA HIS A 493 21.86 -5.48 -4.14
C HIS A 493 22.35 -4.67 -5.34
N CYS A 494 21.65 -3.58 -5.68
CA CYS A 494 21.92 -2.78 -6.88
C CYS A 494 22.50 -1.38 -6.61
N GLY A 495 22.66 -0.95 -5.35
CA GLY A 495 23.25 0.36 -5.05
C GLY A 495 22.77 0.94 -3.72
N CYS A 496 21.45 1.15 -3.57
CA CYS A 496 20.86 1.68 -2.34
C CYS A 496 20.20 0.59 -1.49
N GLY A 497 20.79 0.32 -0.32
CA GLY A 497 20.28 -0.65 0.66
C GLY A 497 20.27 -2.11 0.16
N ARG A 498 19.47 -2.96 0.82
CA ARG A 498 19.40 -4.40 0.49
C ARG A 498 18.61 -4.68 -0.79
N SER A 499 17.60 -3.86 -1.04
CA SER A 499 16.72 -3.97 -2.20
C SER A 499 16.02 -2.65 -2.48
N MET A 500 15.81 -2.34 -3.76
CA MET A 500 15.08 -1.18 -4.22
C MET A 500 13.74 -1.58 -4.82
N TYR A 501 12.69 -0.84 -4.47
CA TYR A 501 11.38 -0.91 -5.10
C TYR A 501 11.08 0.39 -5.84
N ARG A 502 10.69 0.28 -7.10
CA ARG A 502 10.31 1.43 -7.95
C ARG A 502 9.13 1.08 -8.87
N PRO A 503 8.32 2.08 -9.24
CA PRO A 503 7.33 1.97 -10.31
C PRO A 503 7.96 1.73 -11.68
N ASN A 504 7.28 0.98 -12.55
CA ASN A 504 7.52 0.92 -14.00
C ASN A 504 6.19 1.08 -14.74
N PHE A 505 6.10 2.02 -15.67
CA PHE A 505 4.94 2.17 -16.55
C PHE A 505 4.94 1.10 -17.64
N TYR A 506 3.75 0.63 -18.04
CA TYR A 506 3.63 -0.31 -19.15
C TYR A 506 2.34 -0.16 -19.94
N ILE A 507 2.40 -0.63 -21.19
CA ILE A 507 1.26 -0.83 -22.08
C ILE A 507 1.14 -2.32 -22.34
N PHE A 508 -0.04 -2.87 -22.02
CA PHE A 508 -0.36 -4.28 -22.12
C PHE A 508 -1.48 -4.50 -23.11
N THR A 509 -1.39 -5.54 -23.93
CA THR A 509 -2.40 -5.82 -24.96
C THR A 509 -2.73 -7.29 -25.07
N LYS A 510 -3.90 -7.56 -25.64
CA LYS A 510 -4.31 -8.90 -26.05
C LYS A 510 -4.65 -8.89 -27.55
N SER A 511 -4.08 -9.82 -28.29
CA SER A 511 -4.37 -10.01 -29.72
C SER A 511 -5.79 -10.55 -29.90
N GLU A 512 -6.54 -9.99 -30.84
CA GLU A 512 -7.89 -10.48 -31.19
C GLU A 512 -7.82 -11.77 -32.01
N THR A 513 -6.74 -11.97 -32.79
CA THR A 513 -6.61 -13.11 -33.73
C THR A 513 -5.98 -14.33 -33.05
N SER A 514 -4.91 -14.12 -32.27
CA SER A 514 -4.18 -15.21 -31.62
C SER A 514 -4.60 -15.47 -30.17
N ASP A 515 -5.44 -14.60 -29.58
CA ASP A 515 -5.81 -14.61 -28.15
C ASP A 515 -4.58 -14.46 -27.21
N GLU A 516 -3.42 -14.07 -27.75
CA GLU A 516 -2.18 -13.94 -27.01
C GLU A 516 -2.10 -12.61 -26.26
N PHE A 517 -1.56 -12.68 -25.04
CA PHE A 517 -1.29 -11.51 -24.21
C PHE A 517 0.17 -11.08 -24.33
N GLN A 518 0.42 -9.78 -24.33
CA GLN A 518 1.75 -9.22 -24.54
C GLN A 518 1.97 -7.90 -23.80
N VAL A 519 3.19 -7.72 -23.28
CA VAL A 519 3.68 -6.42 -22.84
C VAL A 519 4.27 -5.72 -24.06
N GLN A 520 3.62 -4.67 -24.55
CA GLN A 520 4.08 -3.95 -25.74
C GLN A 520 5.19 -2.97 -25.40
N TYR A 521 4.99 -2.22 -24.32
CA TYR A 521 5.94 -1.25 -23.81
C TYR A 521 6.10 -1.42 -22.31
N LEU A 522 7.33 -1.25 -21.82
CA LEU A 522 7.65 -1.31 -20.40
C LEU A 522 8.81 -0.34 -20.09
N SER A 523 8.63 0.51 -19.09
CA SER A 523 9.66 1.46 -18.69
C SER A 523 10.70 0.81 -17.79
N SER A 524 11.88 1.43 -17.66
CA SER A 524 12.77 1.20 -16.51
C SER A 524 12.18 1.84 -15.24
N SER A 525 12.90 1.72 -14.12
CA SER A 525 12.51 2.27 -12.82
C SER A 525 12.25 3.78 -12.89
N ILE A 526 11.11 4.23 -12.36
CA ILE A 526 10.69 5.63 -12.32
C ILE A 526 10.85 6.17 -10.88
N SER A 527 11.38 7.38 -10.71
CA SER A 527 11.45 8.03 -9.38
C SER A 527 10.29 8.99 -9.11
N PHE A 528 9.65 9.50 -10.17
CA PHE A 528 8.67 10.59 -10.11
C PHE A 528 9.18 11.84 -9.38
N SER A 529 10.50 12.01 -9.28
CA SER A 529 11.13 13.07 -8.50
C SER A 529 10.71 13.05 -7.01
N ILE A 530 10.30 11.88 -6.49
CA ILE A 530 9.89 11.71 -5.09
C ILE A 530 11.09 11.30 -4.23
N PRO A 531 11.43 12.03 -3.16
CA PRO A 531 12.45 11.61 -2.21
C PRO A 531 11.98 10.39 -1.41
N VAL A 532 12.85 9.38 -1.29
CA VAL A 532 12.54 8.13 -0.57
C VAL A 532 13.26 8.08 0.77
N SER A 533 12.51 8.21 1.85
CA SER A 533 13.03 8.12 3.22
C SER A 533 13.55 6.72 3.56
N GLY A 534 14.40 6.64 4.60
CA GLY A 534 14.91 5.38 5.11
C GLY A 534 13.83 4.55 5.81
N TRP A 535 13.88 3.21 5.66
CA TRP A 535 12.78 2.32 6.04
C TRP A 535 12.67 2.04 7.54
N ARG A 536 13.78 2.00 8.29
CA ARG A 536 13.74 1.91 9.77
C ARG A 536 14.03 3.24 10.45
N LYS A 537 14.99 3.96 9.89
CA LYS A 537 15.44 5.28 10.33
C LYS A 537 15.26 6.23 9.17
N HIS A 538 14.38 7.20 9.32
CA HIS A 538 13.93 8.07 8.24
C HIS A 538 15.10 8.80 7.56
N GLU A 539 16.10 9.21 8.36
CA GLU A 539 17.30 9.91 7.96
C GLU A 539 18.32 9.07 7.19
N VAL A 540 18.23 7.73 7.26
CA VAL A 540 19.18 6.80 6.61
C VAL A 540 18.55 6.15 5.38
N GLN A 541 18.55 6.86 4.25
CA GLN A 541 17.80 6.47 3.04
C GLN A 541 18.32 5.20 2.35
N CYS A 542 19.62 4.91 2.48
CA CYS A 542 20.27 3.73 1.91
C CYS A 542 20.98 2.89 2.98
N ALA A 543 20.28 2.53 4.06
CA ALA A 543 20.83 1.63 5.07
C ALA A 543 21.06 0.21 4.49
N ALA A 544 22.21 -0.39 4.78
CA ALA A 544 22.69 -1.60 4.11
C ALA A 544 21.74 -2.81 4.23
N ARG A 545 20.97 -2.85 5.33
CA ARG A 545 20.02 -3.94 5.64
C ARG A 545 18.57 -3.63 5.31
N ASP A 546 18.28 -2.39 4.94
CA ASP A 546 16.92 -1.92 4.72
C ASP A 546 16.57 -1.87 3.25
N PRO A 547 15.29 -2.05 2.90
CA PRO A 547 14.83 -1.77 1.55
C PRO A 547 14.69 -0.25 1.35
N ASN A 548 14.90 0.22 0.12
CA ASN A 548 14.52 1.56 -0.30
C ASN A 548 13.23 1.45 -1.15
N VAL A 549 12.12 2.00 -0.65
CA VAL A 549 10.78 1.61 -1.09
C VAL A 549 9.97 2.79 -1.60
N LEU A 550 9.65 2.78 -2.90
CA LEU A 550 8.60 3.59 -3.52
C LEU A 550 7.69 2.65 -4.30
N ILE A 551 6.43 2.51 -3.87
CA ILE A 551 5.49 1.53 -4.43
C ILE A 551 4.30 2.26 -5.07
N PRO A 552 3.94 1.96 -6.33
CA PRO A 552 2.65 2.35 -6.88
C PRO A 552 1.57 1.44 -6.29
N ASN A 553 0.57 2.04 -5.64
CA ASN A 553 -0.48 1.33 -4.94
C ASN A 553 -1.70 1.08 -5.83
N GLY A 554 -2.13 2.10 -6.58
CA GLY A 554 -3.29 2.05 -7.49
C GLY A 554 -3.47 3.36 -8.27
N ILE A 555 -4.25 3.29 -9.35
CA ILE A 555 -4.71 4.38 -10.19
C ILE A 555 -6.07 4.84 -9.65
N SER A 556 -6.10 6.01 -9.04
CA SER A 556 -7.29 6.54 -8.37
C SER A 556 -8.35 7.11 -9.30
N SER A 557 -7.88 7.68 -10.42
CA SER A 557 -8.70 8.19 -11.51
C SER A 557 -7.81 8.35 -12.75
N TRP A 558 -8.44 8.25 -13.92
CA TRP A 558 -7.87 8.73 -15.17
C TRP A 558 -9.02 9.41 -15.91
N GLU A 559 -8.90 10.71 -16.14
CA GLU A 559 -9.99 11.54 -16.64
C GLU A 559 -9.49 12.40 -17.79
N TYR A 560 -10.34 12.65 -18.80
CA TYR A 560 -10.02 13.50 -19.95
C TYR A 560 -10.94 14.71 -19.95
N ASP A 561 -10.37 15.91 -19.88
CA ASP A 561 -11.12 17.15 -20.03
C ASP A 561 -11.25 17.52 -21.52
N PRO A 562 -12.46 17.53 -22.09
CA PRO A 562 -12.66 17.88 -23.50
C PRO A 562 -12.41 19.37 -23.78
N VAL A 563 -12.48 20.24 -22.77
CA VAL A 563 -12.31 21.69 -22.95
C VAL A 563 -10.84 22.05 -23.15
N THR A 564 -9.97 21.63 -22.22
CA THR A 564 -8.52 21.84 -22.31
C THR A 564 -7.83 20.80 -23.19
N LYS A 565 -8.52 19.72 -23.57
CA LYS A 565 -8.00 18.56 -24.32
C LYS A 565 -6.84 17.87 -23.61
N GLN A 566 -6.86 17.90 -22.28
CA GLN A 566 -5.83 17.32 -21.43
C GLN A 566 -6.43 16.18 -20.60
N ASP A 567 -5.72 15.05 -20.53
CA ASP A 567 -6.02 14.00 -19.55
C ASP A 567 -5.13 14.10 -18.32
N VAL A 568 -5.66 13.65 -17.19
CA VAL A 568 -4.99 13.60 -15.89
C VAL A 568 -5.21 12.22 -15.27
N LEU A 569 -4.12 11.53 -14.96
CA LEU A 569 -4.10 10.28 -14.21
C LEU A 569 -3.62 10.52 -12.78
N GLY A 570 -4.44 10.19 -11.78
CA GLY A 570 -4.08 10.20 -10.37
C GLY A 570 -3.47 8.87 -9.93
N LEU A 571 -2.18 8.87 -9.57
CA LEU A 571 -1.46 7.67 -9.12
C LEU A 571 -1.21 7.74 -7.61
N THR A 572 -1.76 6.78 -6.87
CA THR A 572 -1.46 6.62 -5.43
C THR A 572 -0.20 5.82 -5.21
N LEU A 573 0.62 6.27 -4.26
CA LEU A 573 1.93 5.73 -3.96
C LEU A 573 2.13 5.61 -2.45
N SER A 574 3.13 4.80 -2.07
CA SER A 574 3.65 4.78 -0.71
C SER A 574 5.17 4.86 -0.70
N VAL A 575 5.69 5.64 0.26
CA VAL A 575 7.11 5.80 0.52
C VAL A 575 7.44 5.06 1.82
N ALA A 576 8.49 4.24 1.79
CA ALA A 576 9.02 3.53 2.94
C ALA A 576 8.00 2.65 3.71
N ASP A 577 6.88 2.25 3.12
CA ASP A 577 5.75 1.60 3.80
C ASP A 577 5.21 2.43 4.99
N GLU A 578 5.15 3.75 4.87
CA GLU A 578 4.77 4.66 5.97
C GLU A 578 3.60 5.57 5.66
N ASN A 579 3.54 6.12 4.45
CA ASN A 579 2.56 7.13 4.08
C ASN A 579 1.81 6.73 2.81
N ASN A 580 0.62 7.29 2.64
CA ASN A 580 -0.05 7.37 1.36
C ASN A 580 0.24 8.73 0.72
N SER A 581 0.44 8.74 -0.59
CA SER A 581 0.53 9.96 -1.37
C SER A 581 -0.18 9.79 -2.70
N ILE A 582 -0.50 10.89 -3.36
CA ILE A 582 -0.98 10.92 -4.74
C ILE A 582 -0.12 11.87 -5.57
N LEU A 583 0.13 11.50 -6.82
CA LEU A 583 0.67 12.42 -7.83
C LEU A 583 -0.22 12.37 -9.08
N TYR A 584 -0.14 13.41 -9.90
CA TYR A 584 -0.85 13.47 -11.17
C TYR A 584 0.12 13.37 -12.34
N ILE A 585 -0.28 12.60 -13.36
CA ILE A 585 0.41 12.48 -14.64
C ILE A 585 -0.50 13.07 -15.71
N TYR A 586 0.00 14.00 -16.50
CA TYR A 586 -0.76 14.74 -17.51
C TYR A 586 -0.39 14.29 -18.92
N GLY A 587 -1.36 14.29 -19.83
CA GLY A 587 -1.13 14.05 -21.26
C GLY A 587 -0.79 12.60 -21.61
N LEU A 588 -1.05 11.65 -20.70
CA LEU A 588 -0.69 10.24 -20.89
C LEU A 588 -1.50 9.60 -22.02
N LYS A 589 -2.75 10.00 -22.23
CA LYS A 589 -3.62 9.53 -23.31
C LYS A 589 -2.96 9.75 -24.68
N GLY A 590 -2.54 10.98 -24.96
CA GLY A 590 -1.90 11.33 -26.24
C GLY A 590 -0.63 10.51 -26.47
N MET A 591 0.21 10.41 -25.44
CA MET A 591 1.43 9.59 -25.51
C MET A 591 1.14 8.11 -25.80
N VAL A 592 0.16 7.49 -25.12
CA VAL A 592 -0.21 6.10 -25.37
C VAL A 592 -0.69 5.91 -26.81
N LYS A 593 -1.52 6.84 -27.31
CA LYS A 593 -1.97 6.82 -28.71
C LYS A 593 -0.80 6.85 -29.70
N ASP A 594 0.16 7.75 -29.49
CA ASP A 594 1.32 7.88 -30.36
C ASP A 594 2.18 6.60 -30.37
N LEU A 595 2.36 5.98 -29.20
CA LEU A 595 3.08 4.71 -29.05
C LEU A 595 2.38 3.54 -29.76
N LEU A 596 1.06 3.48 -29.69
CA LEU A 596 0.27 2.46 -30.41
C LEU A 596 0.36 2.66 -31.92
N ASN A 597 0.27 3.90 -32.41
CA ASN A 597 0.42 4.21 -33.84
C ASN A 597 1.83 3.84 -34.37
N GLN A 598 2.88 4.12 -33.60
CA GLN A 598 4.24 3.72 -33.95
C GLN A 598 4.39 2.21 -34.12
N GLN A 599 3.74 1.43 -33.24
CA GLN A 599 3.74 -0.02 -33.34
C GLN A 599 3.02 -0.49 -34.60
N GLU A 600 1.83 0.04 -34.91
CA GLU A 600 1.08 -0.33 -36.11
C GLU A 600 1.93 -0.08 -37.38
N LEU A 601 2.60 1.08 -37.47
CA LEU A 601 3.53 1.39 -38.55
C LEU A 601 4.70 0.40 -38.62
N ALA A 602 5.28 0.02 -37.48
CA ALA A 602 6.35 -0.97 -37.41
C ALA A 602 5.89 -2.36 -37.87
N GLN A 603 4.67 -2.78 -37.53
CA GLN A 603 4.09 -4.04 -37.97
C GLN A 603 3.87 -4.06 -39.49
N VAL A 604 3.31 -2.98 -40.05
CA VAL A 604 3.12 -2.82 -41.51
C VAL A 604 4.45 -2.88 -42.25
N ALA A 605 5.48 -2.16 -41.77
CA ALA A 605 6.81 -2.15 -42.38
C ALA A 605 7.49 -3.54 -42.38
N THR A 606 7.11 -4.43 -41.46
CA THR A 606 7.64 -5.79 -41.37
C THR A 606 6.83 -6.85 -42.11
N GLY A 607 5.83 -6.45 -42.92
CA GLY A 607 5.07 -7.35 -43.79
C GLY A 607 3.89 -8.05 -43.12
N GLY A 608 3.31 -7.47 -42.06
CA GLY A 608 2.02 -7.93 -41.53
C GLY A 608 2.00 -9.35 -40.98
N VAL A 609 3.14 -9.89 -40.56
CA VAL A 609 3.16 -11.16 -39.83
C VAL A 609 2.52 -10.92 -38.47
N ASP A 610 1.23 -11.27 -38.37
CA ASP A 610 0.52 -11.52 -37.11
C ASP A 610 1.34 -12.53 -36.32
N GLY A 611 2.21 -12.03 -35.44
CA GLY A 611 3.22 -12.86 -34.77
C GLY A 611 4.63 -12.32 -34.87
N VAL A 612 4.84 -11.00 -34.71
CA VAL A 612 6.07 -10.58 -34.03
C VAL A 612 5.95 -11.15 -32.63
N ASP A 613 6.42 -12.38 -32.43
CA ASP A 613 6.55 -13.09 -31.14
C ASP A 613 7.46 -12.18 -30.30
N GLY A 614 6.85 -11.18 -29.68
CA GLY A 614 7.56 -10.09 -29.04
C GLY A 614 8.42 -10.74 -27.99
N ASN A 615 9.72 -10.47 -28.06
CA ASN A 615 10.67 -11.18 -27.23
C ASN A 615 10.56 -10.62 -25.81
N ASN A 616 9.53 -11.03 -25.07
CA ASN A 616 9.25 -10.62 -23.70
C ASN A 616 10.49 -10.88 -22.82
N GLU A 617 11.26 -11.95 -23.10
CA GLU A 617 12.51 -12.22 -22.40
C GLU A 617 13.55 -11.11 -22.64
N LEU A 618 13.72 -10.66 -23.89
CA LEU A 618 14.63 -9.55 -24.21
C LEU A 618 14.13 -8.21 -23.66
N LEU A 619 12.83 -7.91 -23.80
CA LEU A 619 12.22 -6.71 -23.21
C LEU A 619 12.49 -6.66 -21.70
N MET A 620 12.16 -7.74 -20.99
CA MET A 620 12.38 -7.85 -19.56
C MET A 620 13.86 -7.70 -19.21
N LYS A 621 14.76 -8.35 -19.96
CA LYS A 621 16.20 -8.19 -19.75
C LYS A 621 16.64 -6.73 -19.85
N CYS A 622 16.27 -6.03 -20.93
CA CYS A 622 16.66 -4.64 -21.16
C CYS A 622 16.12 -3.69 -20.09
N VAL A 623 14.86 -3.86 -19.70
CA VAL A 623 14.23 -3.08 -18.62
C VAL A 623 14.95 -3.29 -17.30
N LEU A 624 15.37 -4.52 -17.00
CA LEU A 624 16.08 -4.85 -15.78
C LEU A 624 17.49 -4.31 -15.74
N ASP A 625 18.23 -4.41 -16.84
CA ASP A 625 19.56 -3.84 -16.96
C ASP A 625 19.51 -2.32 -16.72
N ALA A 626 18.59 -1.61 -17.40
CA ALA A 626 18.39 -0.17 -17.20
C ALA A 626 17.92 0.20 -15.79
N SER A 627 17.09 -0.64 -15.16
CA SER A 627 16.62 -0.40 -13.79
C SER A 627 17.72 -0.66 -12.74
N ILE A 628 18.66 -1.58 -13.00
CA ILE A 628 19.85 -1.78 -12.17
C ILE A 628 20.76 -0.56 -12.27
N GLU A 629 20.96 -0.02 -13.47
CA GLU A 629 21.75 1.21 -13.68
C GLU A 629 21.13 2.40 -12.94
N PHE A 630 19.80 2.58 -13.05
CA PHE A 630 19.07 3.57 -12.26
C PHE A 630 19.32 3.40 -10.75
N CYS A 631 19.26 2.18 -10.23
CA CYS A 631 19.46 1.91 -8.81
C CYS A 631 20.88 2.26 -8.31
N LYS A 632 21.90 2.00 -9.14
CA LYS A 632 23.30 2.38 -8.85
C LYS A 632 23.42 3.91 -8.80
N ALA A 633 22.95 4.58 -9.86
CA ALA A 633 22.99 6.04 -9.95
C ALA A 633 22.28 6.72 -8.77
N TYR A 634 21.12 6.20 -8.36
CA TYR A 634 20.41 6.67 -7.19
C TYR A 634 21.23 6.51 -5.90
N GLY A 635 21.88 5.35 -5.69
CA GLY A 635 22.74 5.12 -4.53
C GLY A 635 23.94 6.08 -4.46
N ASP A 636 24.57 6.34 -5.61
CA ASP A 636 25.68 7.30 -5.73
C ASP A 636 25.22 8.72 -5.41
N GLU A 637 24.03 9.11 -5.91
CA GLU A 637 23.41 10.40 -5.59
C GLU A 637 23.13 10.54 -4.10
N GLN A 638 22.53 9.53 -3.45
CA GLN A 638 22.29 9.56 -2.01
C GLN A 638 23.59 9.65 -1.20
N THR A 639 24.67 9.05 -1.69
CA THR A 639 26.00 9.16 -1.08
C THR A 639 26.53 10.59 -1.17
N LYS A 640 26.38 11.25 -2.32
CA LYS A 640 26.73 12.67 -2.51
C LYS A 640 25.90 13.59 -1.62
N LEU A 641 24.63 13.26 -1.41
CA LEU A 641 23.73 14.00 -0.50
C LEU A 641 24.01 13.74 0.99
N GLY A 642 24.87 12.78 1.32
CA GLY A 642 25.28 12.47 2.69
C GLY A 642 24.21 11.77 3.54
N VAL A 643 23.23 11.12 2.91
CA VAL A 643 22.11 10.43 3.59
C VAL A 643 22.27 8.90 3.62
N THR A 644 23.46 8.40 3.31
CA THR A 644 23.78 6.97 3.39
C THR A 644 24.35 6.60 4.76
N GLU A 645 24.18 5.33 5.14
CA GLU A 645 24.65 4.83 6.43
C GLU A 645 26.16 5.01 6.61
N GLU A 646 26.94 4.84 5.55
CA GLU A 646 28.40 4.99 5.58
C GLU A 646 28.82 6.44 5.83
N VAL A 647 28.20 7.40 5.15
CA VAL A 647 28.52 8.83 5.34
C VAL A 647 28.07 9.31 6.71
N LEU A 648 26.86 8.94 7.14
CA LEU A 648 26.34 9.33 8.46
C LEU A 648 27.18 8.76 9.60
N LYS A 649 27.68 7.52 9.49
CA LYS A 649 28.61 6.94 10.48
C LYS A 649 29.92 7.71 10.56
N LYS A 650 30.53 8.05 9.43
CA LYS A 650 31.75 8.87 9.40
C LYS A 650 31.53 10.24 10.05
N LEU A 651 30.42 10.90 9.74
CA LEU A 651 30.06 12.18 10.36
C LEU A 651 29.83 12.06 11.87
N GLU A 652 29.25 10.95 12.35
CA GLU A 652 29.07 10.71 13.79
C GLU A 652 30.40 10.44 14.50
N GLU A 653 31.31 9.69 13.87
CA GLU A 653 32.67 9.43 14.37
C GLU A 653 33.50 10.72 14.44
N GLU A 654 33.44 11.57 13.40
CA GLU A 654 34.10 12.89 13.39
C GLU A 654 33.55 13.82 14.48
N LYS A 655 32.21 13.83 14.68
CA LYS A 655 31.60 14.59 15.77
C LYS A 655 32.07 14.12 17.15
N LYS A 656 32.16 12.81 17.37
CA LYS A 656 32.66 12.24 18.64
C LYS A 656 34.11 12.63 18.90
N LYS A 657 34.97 12.59 17.86
CA LYS A 657 36.37 13.05 17.96
C LYS A 657 36.45 14.53 18.34
N LEU A 658 35.69 15.39 17.66
CA LEU A 658 35.64 16.82 17.97
C LEU A 658 35.12 17.12 19.39
N GLU A 659 34.15 16.34 19.88
CA GLU A 659 33.66 16.46 21.27
C GLU A 659 34.70 16.01 22.30
N GLU A 660 35.48 14.96 21.99
CA GLU A 660 36.57 14.48 22.84
C GLU A 660 37.74 15.47 22.88
N GLU A 661 38.13 16.04 21.74
CA GLU A 661 39.13 17.11 21.65
C GLU A 661 38.71 18.35 22.46
N LYS A 662 37.43 18.76 22.37
CA LYS A 662 36.89 19.86 23.18
C LYS A 662 36.92 19.57 24.67
N LYS A 663 36.58 18.33 25.09
CA LYS A 663 36.66 17.94 26.51
C LYS A 663 38.09 17.95 27.03
N ASN A 664 39.04 17.44 26.25
CA ASN A 664 40.46 17.45 26.60
C ASN A 664 41.00 18.87 26.71
N ALA A 665 40.66 19.77 25.78
CA ALA A 665 41.06 21.17 25.83
C ALA A 665 40.49 21.91 27.07
N VAL A 666 39.24 21.62 27.46
CA VAL A 666 38.65 22.17 28.69
C VAL A 666 39.36 21.63 29.94
N GLU A 667 39.73 20.35 29.96
CA GLU A 667 40.46 19.75 31.08
C GLU A 667 41.89 20.30 31.20
N GLU A 668 42.60 20.49 30.08
CA GLU A 668 43.91 21.12 30.06
C GLU A 668 43.87 22.57 30.55
N ASN A 669 42.91 23.37 30.10
CA ASN A 669 42.73 24.73 30.59
C ASN A 669 42.44 24.77 32.09
N LYS A 670 41.62 23.85 32.61
CA LYS A 670 41.36 23.76 34.05
C LYS A 670 42.62 23.39 34.86
N LYS A 671 43.46 22.48 34.34
CA LYS A 671 44.75 22.13 34.97
C LYS A 671 45.73 23.30 34.96
N LEU A 672 45.75 24.09 33.89
CA LEU A 672 46.54 25.32 33.81
C LEU A 672 46.07 26.35 34.84
N GLU A 673 44.76 26.59 34.96
CA GLU A 673 44.20 27.51 35.96
C GLU A 673 44.49 27.07 37.41
N GLU A 674 44.36 25.77 37.71
CA GLU A 674 44.71 25.20 39.01
C GLU A 674 46.23 25.28 39.29
N GLY A 675 47.06 25.12 38.25
CA GLY A 675 48.50 25.28 38.33
C GLY A 675 48.93 26.72 38.61
N VAL A 676 48.28 27.70 37.98
CA VAL A 676 48.51 29.13 38.22
C VAL A 676 48.10 29.50 39.65
N LYS A 677 46.92 29.07 40.11
CA LYS A 677 46.49 29.31 41.50
C LYS A 677 47.45 28.74 42.54
N LYS A 678 47.95 27.52 42.34
CA LYS A 678 48.94 26.91 43.25
C LYS A 678 50.29 27.65 43.24
N GLN A 679 50.70 28.23 42.12
CA GLN A 679 51.91 29.05 42.06
C GLN A 679 51.73 30.43 42.72
N GLU A 680 50.53 31.00 42.67
CA GLU A 680 50.19 32.24 43.38
C GLU A 680 50.13 32.01 44.90
N GLU A 681 49.55 30.89 45.34
CA GLU A 681 49.49 30.49 46.75
C GLU A 681 50.87 30.14 47.35
N ALA A 682 51.82 29.64 46.55
CA ALA A 682 53.17 29.31 47.01
C ALA A 682 54.14 30.53 47.06
N LYS A 683 53.70 31.70 46.56
CA LYS A 683 54.46 32.97 46.59
C LYS A 683 54.01 33.93 47.69
N GLN A 684 52.97 33.57 48.45
CA GLN A 684 52.58 34.19 49.72
C GLN A 684 53.17 33.39 50.87
#